data_AF-A0AAN6VMR7-F1
#
_entry.id   AF-A0AAN6VMR7-F1
#
_cell.length_a   1.000
_cell.length_b   1.000
_cell.length_c   1.000
_cell.angle_alpha   90.00
_cell.angle_beta   90.00
_cell.angle_gamma   90.00
#
_symmetry.space_group_name_H-M   'P 1'
#
loop_
_entity.id
_entity.type
_entity.pdbx_description
1 polymer ?
#
loop_
_entity_poly.entity_id
_entity_poly.type
_entity_poly.pdbx_seq_one_letter_code
_entity_poly.pdbx_strand_id
1 'polypeptide(L)'
;MSTFGSPGPLPSTRPVPPQRGSFPLDHDGECKDVMMSYLSCIKKVKGMNEDECRMLAKSYLACRMDRNLMARDEFKNLGFKEKTPAKQGNGGDTGVKGELRCPHPGRYRSLWTTSALQSYSDTLPNLRIGSHTRVIFQGFTGKQATANAKDSIAWGTNIVGGVTPGRTAEHLGLPVLPTVRSAVEQLKPDATAIYVAAHQAAAAIEEAIEAEVPLIVAVAEHIPLHDMLRIHSVLQSQSKSRLVGPNSPGIISAVGRCRIGFQPLPCFTPGRVGIVAKSGTLSYEAVASITRAGIGQSLCIGVGGDIVPGTDLREALSVLEQDPDTDAIALIGEIGGTGELAAADWKDVPDQDPTGSRSTVPGRSRQSKPVVALIAGVTETPGRIMGHAGAFTITGEPSAEAKIAALEAAGATIIDHPAKFGGALKARLEARATTTESTSTGGFGGQGLGRVQRRQFHTAARRPGHKKQSPPIMTGHQRRHLYISEDKSMDLLREVGRINCGTYSGSGVRKFLAIGIDRSTRSPCILASPAMGQDQSNNNSVKSYPFDYRRGLDELLIGRIASHMQMSARGSVLESLGRLVESLVAIFYDKEAFFLSTSVVERLGEIKVVGARFGFDDAAYRSCGRQVDLQNLRDIAAEDPAEVEAEKNGIVYIKLGGAGTVGTVVNGAGLAMNTVDALSGHATNFLDTGGKATSETVKQSFSVVLQDPRVRVIFVNIFGGLTLGDMIARGIIMAFKELSVSVPVVVRIRGTNEMEGQKLIAESGFPLYSFDDFEEAAAKAIELSKKLKLA
;
A
#
# COMPACT_ATOMS: atom_id res chain seq x y z
N MET A 1 48.94 -44.37 -3.62
CA MET A 1 48.23 -45.52 -4.23
C MET A 1 46.75 -45.33 -3.90
N SER A 2 45.96 -44.82 -4.85
CA SER A 2 45.20 -45.58 -5.86
C SER A 2 43.98 -46.30 -5.26
N THR A 3 42.73 -46.11 -5.73
CA THR A 3 42.25 -45.31 -6.87
C THR A 3 40.78 -44.97 -6.68
N PHE A 4 40.37 -43.73 -7.00
CA PHE A 4 38.94 -43.37 -7.07
C PHE A 4 38.35 -43.80 -8.41
N GLY A 5 37.21 -44.50 -8.39
CA GLY A 5 36.34 -44.71 -9.55
C GLY A 5 35.05 -43.90 -9.36
N SER A 6 34.72 -43.03 -10.31
CA SER A 6 33.51 -42.21 -10.22
C SER A 6 32.28 -43.01 -10.63
N PRO A 7 31.19 -43.07 -9.84
CA PRO A 7 29.90 -43.50 -10.34
C PRO A 7 29.41 -42.48 -11.38
N GLY A 8 28.79 -42.97 -12.46
CA GLY A 8 28.20 -42.11 -13.50
C GLY A 8 27.04 -41.25 -12.97
N PRO A 9 26.65 -40.19 -13.70
CA PRO A 9 25.56 -39.32 -13.28
C PRO A 9 24.24 -40.11 -13.19
N LEU A 10 23.65 -40.12 -12.00
CA LEU A 10 22.29 -40.64 -11.79
C LEU A 10 21.31 -39.87 -12.68
N PRO A 11 20.29 -40.55 -13.26
CA PRO A 11 19.24 -39.85 -14.01
C PRO A 11 18.53 -38.85 -13.10
N SER A 12 18.30 -37.63 -13.60
CA SER A 12 17.73 -36.53 -12.81
C SER A 12 16.30 -36.84 -12.34
N THR A 13 16.16 -37.31 -11.11
CA THR A 13 14.88 -37.52 -10.41
C THR A 13 14.33 -36.25 -9.74
N ARG A 14 14.84 -35.06 -10.09
CA ARG A 14 14.14 -33.80 -9.75
C ARG A 14 12.79 -33.76 -10.49
N PRO A 15 11.66 -33.53 -9.79
CA PRO A 15 10.40 -33.24 -10.45
C PRO A 15 10.53 -31.99 -11.31
N VAL A 16 10.10 -32.08 -12.57
CA VAL A 16 9.96 -30.94 -13.47
C VAL A 16 8.48 -30.53 -13.45
N PRO A 17 8.12 -29.34 -12.93
CA PRO A 17 6.75 -28.84 -13.02
C PRO A 17 6.33 -28.69 -14.49
N PRO A 18 5.05 -28.94 -14.83
CA PRO A 18 4.57 -28.68 -16.19
C PRO A 18 4.75 -27.19 -16.54
N GLN A 19 5.24 -26.90 -17.75
CA GLN A 19 5.61 -25.54 -18.19
C GLN A 19 4.41 -24.61 -18.49
N ARG A 20 3.26 -24.86 -17.85
CA ARG A 20 2.08 -23.98 -17.86
C ARG A 20 1.55 -23.86 -16.43
N GLY A 21 2.03 -22.85 -15.72
CA GLY A 21 1.61 -22.52 -14.36
C GLY A 21 0.26 -21.80 -14.32
N SER A 22 -0.80 -22.42 -14.84
CA SER A 22 -2.18 -21.94 -14.69
C SER A 22 -2.97 -22.91 -13.81
N PHE A 23 -3.19 -22.53 -12.56
CA PHE A 23 -4.17 -23.15 -11.67
C PHE A 23 -5.38 -22.22 -11.51
N PRO A 24 -6.42 -22.34 -12.35
CA PRO A 24 -7.72 -21.75 -12.02
C PRO A 24 -8.19 -22.31 -10.68
N LEU A 25 -8.83 -21.50 -9.85
CA LEU A 25 -9.33 -21.94 -8.56
C LEU A 25 -10.59 -22.79 -8.75
N ASP A 26 -10.71 -23.87 -7.98
CA ASP A 26 -11.95 -24.64 -7.84
C ASP A 26 -12.82 -23.89 -6.80
N HIS A 27 -13.42 -22.77 -7.23
CA HIS A 27 -14.01 -21.76 -6.35
C HIS A 27 -15.10 -22.33 -5.42
N ASP A 28 -15.97 -23.19 -5.96
CA ASP A 28 -17.07 -23.84 -5.23
C ASP A 28 -16.68 -25.23 -4.67
N GLY A 29 -15.45 -25.69 -4.92
CA GLY A 29 -14.91 -26.93 -4.38
C GLY A 29 -15.48 -28.21 -5.02
N GLU A 30 -15.96 -28.15 -6.25
CA GLU A 30 -16.64 -29.24 -6.94
C GLU A 30 -15.78 -30.50 -7.12
N CYS A 31 -14.46 -30.35 -7.26
CA CYS A 31 -13.49 -31.44 -7.41
C CYS A 31 -12.64 -31.66 -6.14
N LYS A 32 -13.01 -31.02 -5.02
CA LYS A 32 -12.27 -31.00 -3.76
C LYS A 32 -12.03 -32.39 -3.17
N ASP A 33 -13.00 -33.31 -3.23
CA ASP A 33 -12.83 -34.65 -2.64
C ASP A 33 -11.79 -35.50 -3.40
N VAL A 34 -11.75 -35.37 -4.73
CA VAL A 34 -10.76 -36.04 -5.58
C VAL A 34 -9.38 -35.39 -5.39
N MET A 35 -9.34 -34.07 -5.24
CA MET A 35 -8.12 -33.33 -4.88
C MET A 35 -7.57 -33.75 -3.51
N MET A 36 -8.42 -33.83 -2.48
CA MET A 36 -8.03 -34.24 -1.12
C MET A 36 -7.57 -35.70 -1.08
N SER A 37 -8.19 -36.58 -1.87
CA SER A 37 -7.73 -37.96 -2.05
C SER A 37 -6.33 -38.02 -2.68
N TYR A 38 -6.09 -37.25 -3.74
CA TYR A 38 -4.77 -37.12 -4.37
C TYR A 38 -3.71 -36.55 -3.41
N LEU A 39 -4.02 -35.45 -2.70
CA LEU A 39 -3.12 -34.83 -1.72
C LEU A 39 -2.80 -35.77 -0.55
N SER A 40 -3.80 -36.54 -0.07
CA SER A 40 -3.57 -37.56 0.95
C SER A 40 -2.68 -38.70 0.43
N CYS A 41 -2.78 -39.08 -0.84
CA CYS A 41 -1.91 -40.08 -1.45
C CYS A 41 -0.45 -39.57 -1.50
N ILE A 42 -0.23 -38.39 -2.07
CA ILE A 42 1.09 -37.73 -2.15
C ILE A 42 1.73 -37.55 -0.76
N LYS A 43 0.95 -37.23 0.27
CA LYS A 43 1.42 -37.11 1.66
C LYS A 43 1.84 -38.47 2.25
N LYS A 44 1.15 -39.57 1.93
CA LYS A 44 1.53 -40.94 2.36
C LYS A 44 2.83 -41.40 1.68
N VAL A 45 2.95 -41.23 0.36
CA VAL A 45 4.10 -41.70 -0.43
C VAL A 45 5.31 -40.73 -0.41
N LYS A 46 5.30 -39.72 0.48
CA LYS A 46 6.36 -38.71 0.63
C LYS A 46 6.77 -38.03 -0.69
N GLY A 47 5.81 -37.80 -1.59
CA GLY A 47 6.05 -37.19 -2.90
C GLY A 47 6.67 -38.12 -3.96
N MET A 48 6.78 -39.42 -3.71
CA MET A 48 7.17 -40.40 -4.76
C MET A 48 6.06 -40.55 -5.81
N ASN A 49 6.45 -40.75 -7.06
CA ASN A 49 5.53 -40.76 -8.22
C ASN A 49 4.96 -42.17 -8.47
N GLU A 50 4.23 -42.70 -7.49
CA GLU A 50 3.60 -44.02 -7.55
C GLU A 50 2.36 -44.01 -8.47
N ASP A 51 2.10 -45.14 -9.14
CA ASP A 51 1.02 -45.25 -10.15
C ASP A 51 -0.38 -45.01 -9.53
N GLU A 52 -0.59 -45.28 -8.24
CA GLU A 52 -1.85 -45.00 -7.53
C GLU A 52 -2.13 -43.49 -7.42
N CYS A 53 -1.18 -42.72 -6.88
CA CYS A 53 -1.32 -41.26 -6.78
C CYS A 53 -1.38 -40.61 -8.18
N ARG A 54 -0.71 -41.20 -9.17
CA ARG A 54 -0.80 -40.80 -10.59
C ARG A 54 -2.21 -41.01 -11.15
N MET A 55 -2.91 -42.09 -10.80
CA MET A 55 -4.32 -42.29 -11.19
C MET A 55 -5.26 -41.30 -10.51
N LEU A 56 -5.06 -40.98 -9.22
CA LEU A 56 -5.83 -39.95 -8.53
C LEU A 56 -5.62 -38.55 -9.14
N ALA A 57 -4.39 -38.22 -9.56
CA ALA A 57 -4.11 -36.99 -10.30
C ALA A 57 -4.85 -36.94 -11.65
N LYS A 58 -4.86 -38.05 -12.40
CA LYS A 58 -5.61 -38.18 -13.66
C LYS A 58 -7.12 -37.94 -13.43
N SER A 59 -7.69 -38.51 -12.37
CA SER A 59 -9.10 -38.34 -12.01
C SER A 59 -9.46 -36.92 -11.57
N TYR A 60 -8.57 -36.23 -10.83
CA TYR A 60 -8.79 -34.83 -10.45
C TYR A 60 -8.79 -33.90 -11.68
N LEU A 61 -7.87 -34.12 -12.63
CA LEU A 61 -7.84 -33.37 -13.88
C LEU A 61 -9.05 -33.68 -14.79
N ALA A 62 -9.49 -34.93 -14.85
CA ALA A 62 -10.73 -35.32 -15.52
C ALA A 62 -11.94 -34.56 -14.96
N CYS A 63 -12.13 -34.61 -13.64
CA CYS A 63 -13.19 -33.91 -12.93
C CYS A 63 -13.27 -32.42 -13.29
N ARG A 64 -12.11 -31.75 -13.36
CA ARG A 64 -12.03 -30.33 -13.71
C ARG A 64 -12.30 -30.06 -15.19
N MET A 65 -11.82 -30.92 -16.09
CA MET A 65 -12.09 -30.81 -17.53
C MET A 65 -13.57 -31.00 -17.87
N ASP A 66 -14.27 -31.89 -17.17
CA ASP A 66 -15.70 -32.15 -17.42
C ASP A 66 -16.62 -31.08 -16.82
N ARG A 67 -16.17 -30.39 -15.78
CA ARG A 67 -16.85 -29.23 -15.17
C ARG A 67 -16.46 -27.88 -15.77
N ASN A 68 -15.62 -27.87 -16.81
CA ASN A 68 -15.04 -26.65 -17.42
C ASN A 68 -14.19 -25.79 -16.46
N LEU A 69 -13.81 -26.32 -15.29
CA LEU A 69 -12.87 -25.71 -14.33
C LEU A 69 -11.41 -25.72 -14.85
N MET A 70 -11.18 -26.30 -16.03
CA MET A 70 -10.01 -26.10 -16.88
C MET A 70 -10.38 -26.44 -18.34
N ALA A 71 -9.59 -25.96 -19.29
CA ALA A 71 -9.75 -26.36 -20.70
C ALA A 71 -9.55 -27.87 -20.88
N ARG A 72 -10.36 -28.49 -21.75
CA ARG A 72 -10.20 -29.90 -22.15
C ARG A 72 -8.93 -30.07 -22.97
N ASP A 73 -8.09 -31.04 -22.59
CA ASP A 73 -6.87 -31.45 -23.28
C ASP A 73 -6.71 -32.97 -23.18
N GLU A 74 -5.91 -33.58 -24.05
CA GLU A 74 -5.64 -35.01 -24.00
C GLU A 74 -4.69 -35.37 -22.84
N PHE A 75 -5.01 -36.45 -22.11
CA PHE A 75 -4.18 -36.96 -21.02
C PHE A 75 -2.70 -37.19 -21.40
N LYS A 76 -2.41 -37.51 -22.66
CA LYS A 76 -1.03 -37.66 -23.18
C LYS A 76 -0.24 -36.34 -23.14
N ASN A 77 -0.91 -35.21 -23.37
CA ASN A 77 -0.35 -33.85 -23.34
C ASN A 77 -0.14 -33.40 -21.89
N LEU A 78 -1.07 -33.77 -21.00
CA LEU A 78 -1.00 -33.60 -19.55
C LEU A 78 0.00 -34.54 -18.83
N GLY A 79 0.86 -35.27 -19.57
CA GLY A 79 1.93 -36.11 -19.02
C GLY A 79 1.55 -37.56 -18.67
N PHE A 80 0.28 -37.96 -18.88
CA PHE A 80 -0.23 -39.30 -18.63
C PHE A 80 -0.09 -40.19 -19.88
N LYS A 81 1.17 -40.52 -20.23
CA LYS A 81 1.47 -41.57 -21.21
C LYS A 81 1.13 -42.96 -20.64
N GLU A 82 0.60 -43.83 -21.49
CA GLU A 82 0.36 -45.24 -21.19
C GLU A 82 1.65 -46.08 -21.38
N LYS A 83 1.78 -47.17 -20.63
CA LYS A 83 2.96 -48.05 -20.67
C LYS A 83 2.81 -49.10 -21.76
N THR A 84 3.35 -48.85 -22.96
CA THR A 84 3.42 -49.85 -24.03
C THR A 84 4.27 -51.06 -23.58
N PRO A 85 3.84 -52.32 -23.76
CA PRO A 85 4.64 -53.48 -23.41
C PRO A 85 5.92 -53.58 -24.26
N ALA A 86 7.00 -54.05 -23.66
CA ALA A 86 8.33 -54.09 -24.27
C ALA A 86 8.45 -55.12 -25.40
N LYS A 87 9.23 -54.80 -26.44
CA LYS A 87 9.70 -55.74 -27.46
C LYS A 87 11.15 -56.17 -27.18
N GLN A 88 11.46 -57.43 -27.46
CA GLN A 88 12.80 -58.01 -27.40
C GLN A 88 13.57 -57.78 -28.71
N GLY A 89 14.91 -57.82 -28.67
CA GLY A 89 15.78 -57.79 -29.85
C GLY A 89 16.96 -56.81 -29.73
N ASN A 90 18.20 -57.11 -30.14
CA ASN A 90 19.12 -58.22 -29.81
C ASN A 90 20.44 -58.02 -30.61
N GLY A 91 21.62 -58.07 -29.95
CA GLY A 91 22.95 -58.15 -30.57
C GLY A 91 23.58 -56.85 -31.12
N GLY A 92 24.93 -56.75 -31.08
CA GLY A 92 25.70 -55.70 -31.78
C GLY A 92 27.02 -55.28 -31.11
N ASP A 93 28.17 -55.75 -31.63
CA ASP A 93 29.55 -55.47 -31.17
C ASP A 93 30.38 -54.98 -32.40
N THR A 94 31.51 -54.24 -32.36
CA THR A 94 32.59 -54.04 -31.37
C THR A 94 33.16 -52.60 -31.41
N GLY A 95 34.04 -52.23 -30.48
CA GLY A 95 34.91 -51.04 -30.64
C GLY A 95 35.81 -50.71 -29.45
N VAL A 96 37.14 -50.70 -29.61
CA VAL A 96 38.13 -50.53 -28.51
C VAL A 96 39.31 -49.63 -28.93
N LYS A 97 39.94 -48.97 -27.93
CA LYS A 97 41.15 -48.10 -27.97
C LYS A 97 40.88 -46.64 -28.42
N GLY A 98 41.58 -45.63 -27.88
CA GLY A 98 42.54 -45.66 -26.76
C GLY A 98 43.36 -44.36 -26.59
N GLU A 99 44.07 -44.27 -25.46
CA GLU A 99 45.10 -43.28 -25.08
C GLU A 99 44.67 -41.83 -24.73
N LEU A 100 45.47 -41.21 -23.85
CA LEU A 100 45.30 -39.86 -23.32
C LEU A 100 46.36 -38.90 -23.90
N ARG A 101 46.03 -37.63 -24.07
CA ARG A 101 46.99 -36.51 -23.99
C ARG A 101 46.30 -35.18 -23.65
N CYS A 102 47.04 -34.36 -22.91
CA CYS A 102 46.83 -32.94 -22.61
C CYS A 102 48.22 -32.28 -22.59
N PRO A 103 48.38 -30.93 -22.54
CA PRO A 103 47.37 -29.88 -22.44
C PRO A 103 47.50 -28.77 -23.52
N HIS A 104 46.58 -27.79 -23.53
CA HIS A 104 46.86 -26.34 -23.38
C HIS A 104 45.58 -25.49 -23.52
N PRO A 105 45.53 -24.23 -23.03
CA PRO A 105 44.27 -23.54 -22.75
C PRO A 105 43.68 -22.78 -23.95
N GLY A 106 42.38 -22.99 -24.22
CA GLY A 106 41.65 -22.25 -25.25
C GLY A 106 40.17 -22.04 -24.90
N ARG A 107 39.79 -20.78 -24.63
CA ARG A 107 38.42 -20.21 -24.66
C ARG A 107 37.26 -21.15 -24.25
N TYR A 108 37.01 -21.30 -22.96
CA TYR A 108 35.68 -21.71 -22.50
C TYR A 108 34.65 -20.63 -22.88
N ARG A 109 33.78 -20.92 -23.87
CA ARG A 109 32.49 -20.25 -23.99
C ARG A 109 31.60 -20.73 -22.84
N SER A 110 31.10 -19.81 -22.03
CA SER A 110 30.20 -20.12 -20.92
C SER A 110 28.81 -20.53 -21.43
N LEU A 111 28.59 -21.83 -21.62
CA LEU A 111 27.27 -22.41 -21.88
C LEU A 111 26.43 -22.47 -20.58
N TRP A 112 26.20 -21.30 -19.99
CA TRP A 112 25.38 -21.10 -18.81
C TRP A 112 24.50 -19.86 -19.00
N THR A 113 23.55 -19.94 -19.94
CA THR A 113 22.39 -19.06 -19.92
C THR A 113 21.50 -19.43 -18.75
N THR A 114 21.83 -18.93 -17.55
CA THR A 114 20.88 -18.87 -16.45
C THR A 114 19.70 -18.03 -16.93
N SER A 115 18.54 -18.65 -17.09
CA SER A 115 17.28 -17.93 -17.29
C SER A 115 17.15 -16.90 -16.16
N ALA A 116 16.95 -15.63 -16.49
CA ALA A 116 16.76 -14.60 -15.49
C ALA A 116 15.62 -15.02 -14.54
N LEU A 117 15.83 -14.88 -13.23
CA LEU A 117 14.83 -15.21 -12.23
C LEU A 117 13.69 -14.19 -12.34
N GLN A 118 12.65 -14.58 -13.07
CA GLN A 118 11.45 -13.79 -13.28
C GLN A 118 10.86 -13.34 -11.95
N SER A 119 10.76 -12.02 -11.78
CA SER A 119 10.36 -11.39 -10.52
C SER A 119 9.23 -10.38 -10.71
N TYR A 120 8.51 -10.07 -9.64
CA TYR A 120 7.48 -9.04 -9.68
C TYR A 120 8.06 -7.66 -10.04
N SER A 121 9.31 -7.39 -9.67
CA SER A 121 10.05 -6.17 -9.99
C SER A 121 10.34 -5.99 -11.49
N ASP A 122 10.25 -7.06 -12.28
CA ASP A 122 10.47 -7.02 -13.73
C ASP A 122 9.33 -6.28 -14.44
N THR A 123 8.19 -6.11 -13.77
CA THR A 123 6.99 -5.44 -14.29
C THR A 123 6.97 -3.92 -14.07
N LEU A 124 8.00 -3.34 -13.45
CA LEU A 124 8.12 -1.89 -13.25
C LEU A 124 8.01 -1.04 -14.53
N PRO A 125 8.52 -1.47 -15.71
CA PRO A 125 8.34 -0.73 -16.97
C PRO A 125 6.87 -0.50 -17.34
N ASN A 126 5.94 -1.36 -16.91
CA ASN A 126 4.51 -1.27 -17.22
C ASN A 126 3.85 -0.02 -16.60
N LEU A 127 4.52 0.66 -15.66
CA LEU A 127 4.08 1.93 -15.09
C LEU A 127 4.30 3.12 -16.04
N ARG A 128 5.09 2.98 -17.12
CA ARG A 128 5.39 4.07 -18.09
C ARG A 128 4.28 4.25 -19.14
N ILE A 129 3.08 4.63 -18.68
CA ILE A 129 1.93 4.86 -19.56
C ILE A 129 2.09 6.10 -20.44
N GLY A 130 1.47 6.07 -21.63
CA GLY A 130 1.41 7.19 -22.58
C GLY A 130 0.35 6.96 -23.65
N SER A 131 0.41 7.73 -24.73
CA SER A 131 -0.58 7.71 -25.83
C SER A 131 -0.64 6.37 -26.58
N HIS A 132 0.45 5.60 -26.52
CA HIS A 132 0.53 4.25 -27.05
C HIS A 132 -0.29 3.23 -26.23
N THR A 133 -0.48 3.46 -24.92
CA THR A 133 -1.02 2.48 -23.97
C THR A 133 -2.51 2.23 -24.21
N ARG A 134 -2.85 1.00 -24.57
CA ARG A 134 -4.20 0.57 -24.94
C ARG A 134 -4.95 0.10 -23.70
N VAL A 135 -6.02 0.79 -23.33
CA VAL A 135 -6.71 0.63 -22.04
C VAL A 135 -8.06 -0.06 -22.21
N ILE A 136 -8.35 -1.08 -21.40
CA ILE A 136 -9.72 -1.60 -21.18
C ILE A 136 -10.26 -1.20 -19.81
N PHE A 137 -11.58 -1.15 -19.66
CA PHE A 137 -12.23 -0.90 -18.37
C PHE A 137 -12.97 -2.17 -17.90
N GLN A 138 -12.72 -2.63 -16.67
CA GLN A 138 -13.57 -3.64 -16.03
C GLN A 138 -14.72 -2.95 -15.28
N GLY A 139 -15.94 -3.45 -15.47
CA GLY A 139 -17.15 -2.75 -15.04
C GLY A 139 -17.53 -1.60 -15.98
N PHE A 140 -17.10 -1.64 -17.25
CA PHE A 140 -17.17 -0.54 -18.22
C PHE A 140 -18.55 0.13 -18.34
N THR A 141 -19.62 -0.66 -18.28
CA THR A 141 -21.01 -0.18 -18.40
C THR A 141 -21.58 0.43 -17.11
N GLY A 142 -20.83 0.40 -16.00
CA GLY A 142 -21.22 1.01 -14.72
C GLY A 142 -21.11 2.54 -14.71
N LYS A 143 -21.88 3.22 -13.85
CA LYS A 143 -21.99 4.69 -13.80
C LYS A 143 -20.64 5.40 -13.62
N GLN A 144 -19.78 4.92 -12.70
CA GLN A 144 -18.49 5.53 -12.41
C GLN A 144 -17.44 5.24 -13.50
N ALA A 145 -17.45 4.04 -14.07
CA ALA A 145 -16.63 3.67 -15.23
C ALA A 145 -16.98 4.53 -16.44
N THR A 146 -18.28 4.67 -16.74
CA THR A 146 -18.80 5.43 -17.88
C THR A 146 -18.40 6.90 -17.83
N ALA A 147 -18.48 7.54 -16.66
CA ALA A 147 -18.03 8.92 -16.49
C ALA A 147 -16.51 9.04 -16.74
N ASN A 148 -15.71 8.25 -16.03
CA ASN A 148 -14.25 8.33 -16.15
C ASN A 148 -13.72 7.91 -17.53
N ALA A 149 -14.39 7.00 -18.23
CA ALA A 149 -14.06 6.64 -19.60
C ALA A 149 -14.31 7.81 -20.57
N LYS A 150 -15.44 8.52 -20.45
CA LYS A 150 -15.70 9.74 -21.25
C LYS A 150 -14.64 10.80 -21.01
N ASP A 151 -14.32 11.07 -19.75
CA ASP A 151 -13.31 12.08 -19.38
C ASP A 151 -11.91 11.69 -19.87
N SER A 152 -11.53 10.41 -19.73
CA SER A 152 -10.25 9.89 -20.24
C SER A 152 -10.17 9.89 -21.78
N ILE A 153 -11.26 9.62 -22.49
CA ILE A 153 -11.33 9.75 -23.96
C ILE A 153 -11.13 11.21 -24.37
N ALA A 154 -11.85 12.15 -23.72
CA ALA A 154 -11.71 13.59 -23.96
C ALA A 154 -10.30 14.13 -23.65
N TRP A 155 -9.56 13.49 -22.74
CA TRP A 155 -8.16 13.79 -22.46
C TRP A 155 -7.19 13.40 -23.59
N GLY A 156 -7.51 12.33 -24.33
CA GLY A 156 -6.66 11.68 -25.32
C GLY A 156 -6.25 10.23 -24.99
N THR A 157 -6.88 9.58 -24.00
CA THR A 157 -6.54 8.21 -23.59
C THR A 157 -7.05 7.19 -24.60
N ASN A 158 -6.19 6.27 -25.02
CA ASN A 158 -6.48 5.21 -25.99
C ASN A 158 -7.28 4.06 -25.34
N ILE A 159 -8.56 4.31 -25.03
CA ILE A 159 -9.49 3.27 -24.55
C ILE A 159 -9.95 2.43 -25.76
N VAL A 160 -9.75 1.11 -25.68
CA VAL A 160 -10.05 0.17 -26.78
C VAL A 160 -11.31 -0.68 -26.54
N GLY A 161 -11.93 -0.58 -25.37
CA GLY A 161 -13.14 -1.32 -25.00
C GLY A 161 -13.23 -1.57 -23.49
N GLY A 162 -13.98 -2.59 -23.10
CA GLY A 162 -14.07 -3.00 -21.71
C GLY A 162 -14.80 -4.31 -21.48
N VAL A 163 -14.91 -4.68 -20.21
CA VAL A 163 -15.48 -5.95 -19.76
C VAL A 163 -16.74 -5.69 -18.94
N THR A 164 -17.76 -6.54 -19.15
CA THR A 164 -18.92 -6.67 -18.26
C THR A 164 -19.29 -8.16 -18.24
N PRO A 165 -19.24 -8.84 -17.08
CA PRO A 165 -19.38 -10.30 -17.00
C PRO A 165 -20.58 -10.85 -17.77
N GLY A 166 -20.33 -11.85 -18.62
CA GLY A 166 -21.36 -12.53 -19.42
C GLY A 166 -22.02 -11.69 -20.52
N ARG A 167 -21.56 -10.46 -20.77
CA ARG A 167 -22.18 -9.53 -21.74
C ARG A 167 -21.24 -9.17 -22.89
N THR A 168 -21.66 -9.51 -24.11
CA THR A 168 -21.13 -8.91 -25.35
C THR A 168 -22.06 -7.78 -25.80
N ALA A 169 -21.54 -6.57 -25.99
CA ALA A 169 -22.31 -5.39 -26.41
C ALA A 169 -21.38 -4.28 -26.95
N GLU A 170 -21.94 -3.09 -27.22
CA GLU A 170 -21.19 -1.86 -27.41
C GLU A 170 -21.50 -0.87 -26.27
N HIS A 171 -20.54 -0.02 -25.90
CA HIS A 171 -20.70 1.09 -24.98
C HIS A 171 -19.71 2.20 -25.32
N LEU A 172 -20.18 3.45 -25.37
CA LEU A 172 -19.38 4.62 -25.80
C LEU A 172 -18.73 4.48 -27.20
N GLY A 173 -19.31 3.71 -28.12
CA GLY A 173 -18.71 3.42 -29.44
C GLY A 173 -17.60 2.36 -29.41
N LEU A 174 -17.44 1.65 -28.29
CA LEU A 174 -16.36 0.69 -28.06
C LEU A 174 -16.91 -0.68 -27.61
N PRO A 175 -16.22 -1.79 -27.90
CA PRO A 175 -16.69 -3.14 -27.58
C PRO A 175 -16.74 -3.40 -26.06
N VAL A 176 -17.85 -3.99 -25.62
CA VAL A 176 -18.02 -4.63 -24.31
C VAL A 176 -17.91 -6.14 -24.51
N LEU A 177 -17.01 -6.78 -23.76
CA LEU A 177 -16.72 -8.21 -23.86
C LEU A 177 -17.03 -8.95 -22.53
N PRO A 178 -17.31 -10.25 -22.58
CA PRO A 178 -17.82 -10.99 -21.43
C PRO A 178 -16.75 -11.36 -20.38
N THR A 179 -15.46 -11.33 -20.75
CA THR A 179 -14.30 -11.65 -19.89
C THR A 179 -13.07 -10.82 -20.29
N VAL A 180 -12.13 -10.65 -19.36
CA VAL A 180 -10.82 -10.03 -19.59
C VAL A 180 -9.99 -10.87 -20.57
N ARG A 181 -10.06 -12.21 -20.52
CA ARG A 181 -9.39 -13.08 -21.50
C ARG A 181 -9.86 -12.82 -22.93
N SER A 182 -11.17 -12.71 -23.15
CA SER A 182 -11.74 -12.32 -24.45
C SER A 182 -11.28 -10.93 -24.90
N ALA A 183 -11.11 -9.99 -23.96
CA ALA A 183 -10.57 -8.66 -24.25
C ALA A 183 -9.07 -8.67 -24.57
N VAL A 184 -8.27 -9.54 -23.94
CA VAL A 184 -6.84 -9.71 -24.29
C VAL A 184 -6.67 -10.33 -25.68
N GLU A 185 -7.45 -11.35 -26.02
CA GLU A 185 -7.41 -11.99 -27.34
C GLU A 185 -7.79 -11.04 -28.48
N GLN A 186 -8.90 -10.31 -28.33
CA GLN A 186 -9.46 -9.47 -29.39
C GLN A 186 -8.87 -8.05 -29.39
N LEU A 187 -8.79 -7.41 -28.21
CA LEU A 187 -8.42 -6.01 -28.09
C LEU A 187 -6.93 -5.82 -27.79
N LYS A 188 -6.23 -6.80 -27.20
CA LYS A 188 -4.79 -6.76 -26.85
C LYS A 188 -4.40 -5.47 -26.08
N PRO A 189 -4.94 -5.27 -24.86
CA PRO A 189 -4.67 -4.09 -24.05
C PRO A 189 -3.33 -4.19 -23.32
N ASP A 190 -2.68 -3.05 -23.14
CA ASP A 190 -1.50 -2.91 -22.29
C ASP A 190 -1.92 -2.66 -20.82
N ALA A 191 -3.14 -2.16 -20.59
CA ALA A 191 -3.63 -1.82 -19.27
C ALA A 191 -5.14 -2.07 -19.06
N THR A 192 -5.54 -2.29 -17.81
CA THR A 192 -6.93 -2.39 -17.36
C THR A 192 -7.24 -1.48 -16.17
N ALA A 193 -8.37 -0.78 -16.23
CA ALA A 193 -8.90 0.06 -15.15
C ALA A 193 -10.10 -0.63 -14.48
N ILE A 194 -10.02 -0.89 -13.17
CA ILE A 194 -11.01 -1.69 -12.44
C ILE A 194 -11.98 -0.78 -11.68
N TYR A 195 -13.18 -0.63 -12.24
CA TYR A 195 -14.26 0.23 -11.74
C TYR A 195 -15.47 -0.58 -11.24
N VAL A 196 -15.22 -1.60 -10.42
CA VAL A 196 -16.24 -2.48 -9.80
C VAL A 196 -16.40 -2.18 -8.30
N ALA A 197 -17.41 -2.76 -7.65
CA ALA A 197 -17.57 -2.62 -6.20
C ALA A 197 -16.47 -3.39 -5.42
N ALA A 198 -16.21 -3.01 -4.17
CA ALA A 198 -15.12 -3.56 -3.37
C ALA A 198 -15.14 -5.09 -3.25
N HIS A 199 -16.31 -5.71 -3.04
CA HIS A 199 -16.49 -7.17 -3.00
C HIS A 199 -16.28 -7.88 -4.35
N GLN A 200 -16.21 -7.14 -5.45
CA GLN A 200 -15.93 -7.66 -6.80
C GLN A 200 -14.48 -7.39 -7.22
N ALA A 201 -13.81 -6.44 -6.57
CA ALA A 201 -12.53 -5.91 -7.01
C ALA A 201 -11.39 -6.93 -6.90
N ALA A 202 -11.41 -7.82 -5.90
CA ALA A 202 -10.43 -8.89 -5.79
C ALA A 202 -10.47 -9.84 -7.00
N ALA A 203 -11.64 -10.39 -7.31
CA ALA A 203 -11.84 -11.24 -8.49
C ALA A 203 -11.50 -10.53 -9.81
N ALA A 204 -11.82 -9.24 -9.95
CA ALA A 204 -11.46 -8.44 -11.12
C ALA A 204 -9.94 -8.20 -11.27
N ILE A 205 -9.20 -8.10 -10.16
CA ILE A 205 -7.73 -8.07 -10.18
C ILE A 205 -7.18 -9.44 -10.59
N GLU A 206 -7.72 -10.51 -10.02
CA GLU A 206 -7.29 -11.89 -10.30
C GLU A 206 -7.53 -12.31 -11.75
N GLU A 207 -8.70 -12.00 -12.34
CA GLU A 207 -9.00 -12.26 -13.76
C GLU A 207 -8.01 -11.54 -14.69
N ALA A 208 -7.59 -10.33 -14.34
CA ALA A 208 -6.60 -9.58 -15.10
C ALA A 208 -5.17 -10.11 -14.96
N ILE A 209 -4.82 -10.71 -13.82
CA ILE A 209 -3.53 -11.42 -13.64
C ILE A 209 -3.55 -12.74 -14.44
N GLU A 210 -4.65 -13.52 -14.40
CA GLU A 210 -4.78 -14.77 -15.18
C GLU A 210 -4.82 -14.53 -16.70
N ALA A 211 -5.19 -13.32 -17.12
CA ALA A 211 -5.13 -12.87 -18.51
C ALA A 211 -3.79 -12.19 -18.90
N GLU A 212 -2.79 -12.17 -18.01
CA GLU A 212 -1.49 -11.50 -18.17
C GLU A 212 -1.56 -10.01 -18.59
N VAL A 213 -2.58 -9.26 -18.17
CA VAL A 213 -2.69 -7.82 -18.52
C VAL A 213 -1.52 -7.05 -17.91
N PRO A 214 -0.67 -6.33 -18.68
CA PRO A 214 0.59 -5.79 -18.16
C PRO A 214 0.43 -4.78 -17.02
N LEU A 215 -0.54 -3.87 -17.10
CA LEU A 215 -0.86 -2.93 -16.02
C LEU A 215 -2.30 -3.09 -15.55
N ILE A 216 -2.49 -3.22 -14.24
CA ILE A 216 -3.77 -3.32 -13.56
C ILE A 216 -3.90 -2.11 -12.63
N VAL A 217 -4.96 -1.32 -12.76
CA VAL A 217 -5.20 -0.15 -11.90
C VAL A 217 -6.53 -0.33 -11.17
N ALA A 218 -6.44 -0.59 -9.86
CA ALA A 218 -7.59 -0.75 -8.99
C ALA A 218 -7.89 0.57 -8.26
N VAL A 219 -9.09 1.12 -8.47
CA VAL A 219 -9.53 2.37 -7.84
C VAL A 219 -10.50 2.18 -6.67
N ALA A 220 -10.94 0.94 -6.41
CA ALA A 220 -11.87 0.65 -5.33
C ALA A 220 -11.21 0.82 -3.94
N GLU A 221 -11.94 1.43 -3.01
CA GLU A 221 -11.60 1.52 -1.59
C GLU A 221 -12.28 0.37 -0.83
N HIS A 222 -11.85 0.08 0.40
CA HIS A 222 -12.40 -0.98 1.27
C HIS A 222 -12.42 -2.39 0.65
N ILE A 223 -11.40 -2.77 -0.12
CA ILE A 223 -11.16 -4.20 -0.43
C ILE A 223 -10.66 -4.88 0.86
N PRO A 224 -11.15 -6.08 1.22
CA PRO A 224 -10.66 -6.78 2.41
C PRO A 224 -9.17 -7.09 2.33
N LEU A 225 -8.50 -6.89 3.46
CA LEU A 225 -7.05 -7.01 3.60
C LEU A 225 -6.53 -8.42 3.29
N HIS A 226 -7.29 -9.44 3.66
CA HIS A 226 -6.96 -10.85 3.41
C HIS A 226 -7.08 -11.22 1.94
N ASP A 227 -7.97 -10.57 1.19
CA ASP A 227 -8.02 -10.68 -0.27
C ASP A 227 -6.82 -9.97 -0.91
N MET A 228 -6.37 -8.84 -0.36
CA MET A 228 -5.15 -8.18 -0.81
C MET A 228 -3.87 -8.98 -0.52
N LEU A 229 -3.72 -9.59 0.66
CA LEU A 229 -2.59 -10.49 0.97
C LEU A 229 -2.57 -11.73 0.03
N ARG A 230 -3.75 -12.25 -0.30
CA ARG A 230 -3.94 -13.34 -1.28
C ARG A 230 -3.49 -12.90 -2.68
N ILE A 231 -3.89 -11.70 -3.11
CA ILE A 231 -3.47 -11.07 -4.37
C ILE A 231 -1.96 -10.84 -4.41
N HIS A 232 -1.32 -10.35 -3.34
CA HIS A 232 0.14 -10.18 -3.29
C HIS A 232 0.90 -11.49 -3.45
N SER A 233 0.46 -12.56 -2.78
CA SER A 233 1.05 -13.88 -2.98
C SER A 233 0.91 -14.38 -4.43
N VAL A 234 -0.19 -14.05 -5.14
CA VAL A 234 -0.34 -14.32 -6.58
C VAL A 234 0.59 -13.46 -7.42
N LEU A 235 0.64 -12.13 -7.19
CA LEU A 235 1.49 -11.18 -7.90
C LEU A 235 2.98 -11.54 -7.78
N GLN A 236 3.43 -12.00 -6.60
CA GLN A 236 4.79 -12.47 -6.34
C GLN A 236 5.14 -13.79 -7.06
N SER A 237 4.16 -14.53 -7.58
CA SER A 237 4.37 -15.76 -8.35
C SER A 237 4.41 -15.56 -9.87
N GLN A 238 4.48 -14.31 -10.35
CA GLN A 238 4.49 -13.97 -11.78
C GLN A 238 5.29 -12.69 -12.09
N SER A 239 5.58 -12.45 -13.37
CA SER A 239 6.39 -11.31 -13.86
C SER A 239 5.79 -10.65 -15.11
N LYS A 240 4.46 -10.53 -15.16
CA LYS A 240 3.69 -10.00 -16.31
C LYS A 240 2.87 -8.78 -15.93
N SER A 241 1.98 -8.94 -14.96
CA SER A 241 1.04 -7.93 -14.50
C SER A 241 1.60 -7.14 -13.31
N ARG A 242 1.47 -5.82 -13.37
CA ARG A 242 1.78 -4.85 -12.30
C ARG A 242 0.48 -4.27 -11.77
N LEU A 243 0.31 -4.21 -10.44
CA LEU A 243 -0.88 -3.62 -9.80
C LEU A 243 -0.56 -2.20 -9.29
N VAL A 244 -1.43 -1.24 -9.57
CA VAL A 244 -1.48 0.09 -8.96
C VAL A 244 -2.77 0.20 -8.15
N GLY A 245 -2.68 0.71 -6.93
CA GLY A 245 -3.76 0.60 -5.94
C GLY A 245 -3.77 -0.73 -5.20
N PRO A 246 -4.88 -1.14 -4.56
CA PRO A 246 -6.19 -0.49 -4.55
C PRO A 246 -6.21 0.81 -3.73
N ASN A 247 -7.40 1.40 -3.50
CA ASN A 247 -7.55 2.67 -2.78
C ASN A 247 -6.64 3.77 -3.35
N SER A 248 -6.65 3.91 -4.68
CA SER A 248 -5.74 4.79 -5.43
C SER A 248 -6.52 5.69 -6.40
N PRO A 249 -6.09 6.95 -6.58
CA PRO A 249 -6.60 7.82 -7.65
C PRO A 249 -6.22 7.32 -9.06
N GLY A 250 -5.36 6.32 -9.16
CA GLY A 250 -4.80 5.74 -10.38
C GLY A 250 -3.51 6.41 -10.84
N ILE A 251 -3.16 6.19 -12.11
CA ILE A 251 -1.95 6.68 -12.76
C ILE A 251 -2.30 7.56 -13.97
N ILE A 252 -1.56 8.66 -14.18
CA ILE A 252 -1.77 9.59 -15.29
C ILE A 252 -0.43 10.11 -15.83
N SER A 253 -0.24 9.96 -17.14
CA SER A 253 0.80 10.68 -17.89
C SER A 253 0.17 11.88 -18.55
N ALA A 254 0.54 13.08 -18.10
CA ALA A 254 0.02 14.33 -18.65
C ALA A 254 0.67 14.66 -19.99
N VAL A 255 1.99 14.46 -20.12
CA VAL A 255 2.72 14.57 -21.40
C VAL A 255 2.21 13.54 -22.41
N GLY A 256 2.08 12.28 -22.00
CA GLY A 256 1.55 11.19 -22.83
C GLY A 256 0.03 11.20 -23.01
N ARG A 257 -0.70 12.18 -22.46
CA ARG A 257 -2.17 12.32 -22.52
C ARG A 257 -2.98 11.06 -22.17
N CYS A 258 -2.48 10.25 -21.24
CA CYS A 258 -3.06 8.95 -20.87
C CYS A 258 -3.47 8.96 -19.39
N ARG A 259 -4.76 8.76 -19.09
CA ARG A 259 -5.31 8.73 -17.72
C ARG A 259 -6.00 7.40 -17.44
N ILE A 260 -5.41 6.63 -16.53
CA ILE A 260 -5.96 5.37 -16.02
C ILE A 260 -6.25 5.56 -14.52
N GLY A 261 -7.40 6.16 -14.23
CA GLY A 261 -7.75 6.62 -12.89
C GLY A 261 -8.84 7.68 -12.92
N PHE A 262 -9.12 8.28 -11.76
CA PHE A 262 -10.19 9.27 -11.58
C PHE A 262 -9.67 10.69 -11.29
N GLN A 263 -8.40 10.97 -11.61
CA GLN A 263 -7.74 12.25 -11.32
C GLN A 263 -8.48 13.44 -11.96
N PRO A 264 -8.60 14.59 -11.26
CA PRO A 264 -9.36 15.76 -11.72
C PRO A 264 -8.62 16.50 -12.82
N LEU A 265 -8.89 16.13 -14.08
CA LEU A 265 -8.22 16.62 -15.28
C LEU A 265 -8.04 18.16 -15.37
N PRO A 266 -9.00 19.02 -14.97
CA PRO A 266 -8.81 20.48 -15.04
C PRO A 266 -7.64 21.03 -14.21
N CYS A 267 -7.10 20.25 -13.27
CA CYS A 267 -5.94 20.65 -12.48
C CYS A 267 -4.58 20.34 -13.17
N PHE A 268 -4.57 19.52 -14.22
CA PHE A 268 -3.33 19.00 -14.83
C PHE A 268 -2.88 19.80 -16.05
N THR A 269 -1.57 19.98 -16.18
CA THR A 269 -0.91 20.59 -17.35
C THR A 269 0.36 19.81 -17.68
N PRO A 270 0.59 19.40 -18.94
CA PRO A 270 1.85 18.76 -19.34
C PRO A 270 3.07 19.57 -18.93
N GLY A 271 4.10 18.90 -18.44
CA GLY A 271 5.32 19.50 -17.91
C GLY A 271 6.28 18.45 -17.38
N ARG A 272 7.09 18.83 -16.38
CA ARG A 272 8.34 18.12 -16.04
C ARG A 272 8.48 17.67 -14.58
N VAL A 273 7.40 17.69 -13.80
CA VAL A 273 7.38 17.14 -12.44
C VAL A 273 6.69 15.77 -12.40
N GLY A 274 7.43 14.76 -11.97
CA GLY A 274 6.89 13.45 -11.62
C GLY A 274 6.28 13.48 -10.22
N ILE A 275 5.17 12.78 -10.00
CA ILE A 275 4.51 12.74 -8.68
C ILE A 275 4.32 11.29 -8.23
N VAL A 276 4.67 10.97 -7.00
CA VAL A 276 4.36 9.69 -6.34
C VAL A 276 3.63 9.96 -5.02
N ALA A 277 2.45 9.36 -4.83
CA ALA A 277 1.58 9.71 -3.71
C ALA A 277 0.76 8.52 -3.16
N LYS A 278 0.70 8.38 -1.83
CA LYS A 278 -0.30 7.52 -1.16
C LYS A 278 -1.67 8.19 -1.16
N SER A 279 -1.74 9.42 -0.65
CA SER A 279 -2.98 10.21 -0.55
C SER A 279 -3.38 10.90 -1.87
N GLY A 280 -4.62 10.63 -2.31
CA GLY A 280 -5.21 11.26 -3.50
C GLY A 280 -5.40 12.78 -3.37
N THR A 281 -5.99 13.29 -2.28
CA THR A 281 -6.29 14.73 -2.14
C THR A 281 -5.03 15.57 -1.99
N LEU A 282 -4.02 15.10 -1.25
CA LEU A 282 -2.71 15.73 -1.23
C LEU A 282 -2.06 15.75 -2.63
N SER A 283 -2.21 14.67 -3.42
CA SER A 283 -1.68 14.64 -4.78
C SER A 283 -2.34 15.67 -5.70
N TYR A 284 -3.65 15.90 -5.57
CA TYR A 284 -4.36 16.90 -6.38
C TYR A 284 -4.00 18.33 -5.99
N GLU A 285 -3.79 18.61 -4.70
CA GLU A 285 -3.33 19.93 -4.28
C GLU A 285 -1.87 20.21 -4.69
N ALA A 286 -1.01 19.19 -4.64
CA ALA A 286 0.33 19.27 -5.20
C ALA A 286 0.30 19.56 -6.70
N VAL A 287 -0.50 18.81 -7.49
CA VAL A 287 -0.74 19.06 -8.92
C VAL A 287 -1.16 20.51 -9.16
N ALA A 288 -2.17 21.01 -8.45
CA ALA A 288 -2.64 22.39 -8.61
C ALA A 288 -1.58 23.44 -8.22
N SER A 289 -0.75 23.19 -7.20
CA SER A 289 0.40 24.04 -6.86
C SER A 289 1.46 24.06 -7.96
N ILE A 290 1.82 22.89 -8.49
CA ILE A 290 2.79 22.69 -9.57
C ILE A 290 2.33 23.34 -10.88
N THR A 291 1.04 23.26 -11.19
CA THR A 291 0.42 23.93 -12.34
C THR A 291 0.39 25.45 -12.17
N ARG A 292 0.00 25.97 -11.00
CA ARG A 292 0.07 27.43 -10.71
C ARG A 292 1.50 27.98 -10.74
N ALA A 293 2.52 27.18 -10.44
CA ALA A 293 3.93 27.56 -10.57
C ALA A 293 4.45 27.58 -12.02
N GLY A 294 3.67 27.07 -12.99
CA GLY A 294 3.98 27.08 -14.42
C GLY A 294 4.94 25.99 -14.89
N ILE A 295 5.16 24.92 -14.10
CA ILE A 295 6.15 23.86 -14.40
C ILE A 295 5.53 22.52 -14.83
N GLY A 296 4.23 22.31 -14.53
CA GLY A 296 3.43 21.17 -14.98
C GLY A 296 3.92 19.79 -14.54
N GLN A 297 3.19 18.74 -14.97
CA GLN A 297 3.43 17.35 -14.58
C GLN A 297 3.84 16.47 -15.77
N SER A 298 4.70 15.48 -15.51
CA SER A 298 5.07 14.43 -16.45
C SER A 298 4.20 13.19 -16.21
N LEU A 299 4.60 12.34 -15.27
CA LEU A 299 3.93 11.11 -14.84
C LEU A 299 3.56 11.18 -13.34
N CYS A 300 2.29 10.94 -13.02
CA CYS A 300 1.78 10.94 -11.65
C CYS A 300 1.26 9.54 -11.30
N ILE A 301 1.87 8.91 -10.28
CA ILE A 301 1.57 7.55 -9.81
C ILE A 301 0.95 7.66 -8.41
N GLY A 302 -0.37 7.49 -8.32
CA GLY A 302 -1.03 7.21 -7.05
C GLY A 302 -0.76 5.77 -6.65
N VAL A 303 0.08 5.52 -5.65
CA VAL A 303 0.30 4.16 -5.13
C VAL A 303 -0.92 3.66 -4.36
N GLY A 304 -1.62 4.58 -3.69
CA GLY A 304 -2.84 4.34 -2.93
C GLY A 304 -2.63 4.38 -1.41
N GLY A 305 -3.73 4.57 -0.68
CA GLY A 305 -3.77 4.63 0.79
C GLY A 305 -4.13 3.30 1.46
N ASP A 306 -3.96 2.16 0.77
CA ASP A 306 -4.21 0.84 1.35
C ASP A 306 -3.05 0.39 2.27
N ILE A 307 -3.28 -0.64 3.08
CA ILE A 307 -2.27 -1.23 3.97
C ILE A 307 -1.15 -1.88 3.14
N VAL A 308 -1.47 -2.53 2.01
CA VAL A 308 -0.50 -3.17 1.12
C VAL A 308 -0.81 -2.84 -0.36
N PRO A 309 -0.32 -1.71 -0.90
CA PRO A 309 -0.53 -1.36 -2.30
C PRO A 309 0.30 -2.25 -3.26
N GLY A 310 -0.21 -2.46 -4.48
CA GLY A 310 0.45 -3.21 -5.56
C GLY A 310 1.75 -2.61 -6.08
N THR A 311 1.93 -1.30 -5.91
CA THR A 311 3.16 -0.56 -6.20
C THR A 311 3.49 0.26 -4.97
N ASP A 312 4.74 0.27 -4.50
CA ASP A 312 5.13 1.12 -3.37
C ASP A 312 5.82 2.43 -3.80
N LEU A 313 6.10 3.31 -2.82
CA LEU A 313 6.74 4.60 -3.06
C LEU A 313 8.12 4.48 -3.70
N ARG A 314 8.91 3.46 -3.35
CA ARG A 314 10.28 3.24 -3.87
C ARG A 314 10.22 2.73 -5.31
N GLU A 315 9.32 1.80 -5.58
CA GLU A 315 9.05 1.29 -6.94
C GLU A 315 8.65 2.43 -7.88
N ALA A 316 7.62 3.21 -7.52
CA ALA A 316 7.18 4.35 -8.32
C ALA A 316 8.26 5.44 -8.46
N LEU A 317 9.00 5.77 -7.38
CA LEU A 317 10.13 6.69 -7.42
C LEU A 317 11.23 6.22 -8.39
N SER A 318 11.53 4.92 -8.44
CA SER A 318 12.53 4.36 -9.36
C SER A 318 12.15 4.52 -10.84
N VAL A 319 10.85 4.44 -11.15
CA VAL A 319 10.34 4.70 -12.51
C VAL A 319 10.49 6.18 -12.86
N LEU A 320 10.14 7.09 -11.94
CA LEU A 320 10.23 8.55 -12.13
C LEU A 320 11.68 9.06 -12.20
N GLU A 321 12.64 8.46 -11.48
CA GLU A 321 14.06 8.81 -11.61
C GLU A 321 14.62 8.40 -12.98
N GLN A 322 14.13 7.30 -13.55
CA GLN A 322 14.57 6.83 -14.88
C GLN A 322 13.86 7.54 -16.05
N ASP A 323 12.59 7.93 -15.88
CA ASP A 323 11.73 8.58 -16.88
C ASP A 323 12.38 9.83 -17.53
N PRO A 324 12.44 9.94 -18.88
CA PRO A 324 13.03 11.10 -19.55
C PRO A 324 12.20 12.39 -19.45
N ASP A 325 10.87 12.32 -19.28
CA ASP A 325 10.01 13.50 -19.22
C ASP A 325 10.00 14.18 -17.84
N THR A 326 10.51 13.50 -16.81
CA THR A 326 10.60 13.99 -15.42
C THR A 326 11.95 14.63 -15.14
N ASP A 327 11.99 15.89 -14.70
CA ASP A 327 13.21 16.58 -14.24
C ASP A 327 13.30 16.76 -12.70
N ALA A 328 12.16 16.76 -12.02
CA ALA A 328 12.03 16.88 -10.56
C ALA A 328 10.86 16.01 -10.05
N ILE A 329 10.87 15.64 -8.76
CA ILE A 329 9.90 14.68 -8.20
C ILE A 329 9.22 15.23 -6.94
N ALA A 330 7.89 15.12 -6.88
CA ALA A 330 7.10 15.30 -5.68
C ALA A 330 6.78 13.94 -5.04
N LEU A 331 7.17 13.74 -3.77
CA LEU A 331 6.86 12.54 -2.98
C LEU A 331 5.86 12.88 -1.86
N ILE A 332 4.74 12.16 -1.81
CA ILE A 332 3.66 12.41 -0.85
C ILE A 332 3.40 11.12 -0.06
N GLY A 333 4.01 11.06 1.12
CA GLY A 333 3.85 9.98 2.08
C GLY A 333 2.99 10.38 3.28
N GLU A 334 2.79 9.44 4.19
CA GLU A 334 2.08 9.67 5.46
C GLU A 334 2.49 8.63 6.51
N ILE A 335 1.84 8.62 7.67
CA ILE A 335 1.99 7.55 8.67
C ILE A 335 1.72 6.13 8.13
N GLY A 336 2.15 5.13 8.90
CA GLY A 336 1.94 3.71 8.62
C GLY A 336 2.94 3.15 7.60
N GLY A 337 3.54 2.01 7.93
CA GLY A 337 4.50 1.31 7.08
C GLY A 337 5.87 1.99 6.94
N THR A 338 6.72 1.33 6.14
CA THR A 338 8.15 1.63 5.92
C THR A 338 8.45 2.24 4.54
N GLY A 339 7.45 2.41 3.67
CA GLY A 339 7.65 2.76 2.25
C GLY A 339 8.40 4.08 2.03
N GLU A 340 8.21 5.06 2.91
CA GLU A 340 8.91 6.34 2.90
C GLU A 340 10.40 6.21 3.28
N LEU A 341 10.76 5.24 4.14
CA LEU A 341 12.15 4.90 4.43
C LEU A 341 12.80 4.18 3.24
N ALA A 342 12.09 3.19 2.67
CA ALA A 342 12.55 2.49 1.47
C ALA A 342 12.73 3.45 0.27
N ALA A 343 11.93 4.52 0.22
CA ALA A 343 12.10 5.61 -0.75
C ALA A 343 13.19 6.64 -0.37
N ALA A 344 13.70 6.65 0.86
CA ALA A 344 14.91 7.39 1.24
C ALA A 344 16.19 6.67 0.77
N ASP A 345 16.18 5.34 0.73
CA ASP A 345 17.27 4.47 0.21
C ASP A 345 17.35 4.44 -1.34
N TRP A 346 16.72 5.40 -2.02
CA TRP A 346 16.58 5.42 -3.49
C TRP A 346 17.89 5.62 -4.26
N LYS A 347 18.96 6.06 -3.60
CA LYS A 347 20.30 6.21 -4.22
C LYS A 347 20.93 4.85 -4.58
N ASP A 348 20.48 3.78 -3.94
CA ASP A 348 20.91 2.41 -4.19
C ASP A 348 19.97 1.63 -5.14
N VAL A 349 19.14 2.35 -5.92
CA VAL A 349 18.36 1.73 -7.01
C VAL A 349 19.31 1.21 -8.10
N PRO A 350 19.32 -0.10 -8.41
CA PRO A 350 20.16 -0.63 -9.47
C PRO A 350 19.73 -0.09 -10.84
N ASP A 351 20.72 0.20 -11.69
CA ASP A 351 20.51 0.67 -13.06
C ASP A 351 19.90 -0.46 -13.90
N GLN A 352 18.57 -0.43 -14.09
CA GLN A 352 17.83 -1.39 -14.92
C GLN A 352 17.97 -1.04 -16.41
N ASP A 353 19.21 -1.07 -16.90
CA ASP A 353 19.50 -1.04 -18.34
C ASP A 353 19.29 -2.45 -18.93
N PRO A 354 18.26 -2.66 -19.79
CA PRO A 354 18.01 -3.95 -20.42
C PRO A 354 19.05 -4.32 -21.48
N THR A 355 19.94 -3.41 -21.89
CA THR A 355 21.03 -3.70 -22.83
C THR A 355 22.27 -4.30 -22.16
N GLY A 356 22.33 -4.31 -20.83
CA GLY A 356 23.46 -4.85 -20.07
C GLY A 356 24.72 -3.98 -20.11
N SER A 357 24.64 -2.76 -20.63
CA SER A 357 25.66 -1.71 -20.61
C SER A 357 25.75 -1.06 -19.22
N ARG A 358 25.92 -1.91 -18.20
CA ARG A 358 26.26 -1.52 -16.83
C ARG A 358 27.38 -0.48 -16.90
N SER A 359 27.10 0.75 -16.48
CA SER A 359 28.06 1.85 -16.66
C SER A 359 29.23 1.71 -15.68
N THR A 360 30.17 0.82 -15.98
CA THR A 360 31.39 0.55 -15.21
C THR A 360 32.44 1.64 -15.39
N VAL A 361 32.00 2.89 -15.57
CA VAL A 361 32.83 4.10 -15.60
C VAL A 361 32.86 4.66 -14.18
N PRO A 362 33.92 4.44 -13.38
CA PRO A 362 33.96 4.93 -12.01
C PRO A 362 33.95 6.46 -12.02
N GLY A 363 32.98 7.07 -11.32
CA GLY A 363 32.87 8.53 -11.21
C GLY A 363 31.79 9.18 -12.09
N ARG A 364 31.03 8.44 -12.91
CA ARG A 364 29.86 9.00 -13.61
C ARG A 364 28.56 8.80 -12.83
N SER A 365 28.46 9.40 -11.64
CA SER A 365 27.19 9.45 -10.89
C SER A 365 26.13 10.23 -11.68
N ARG A 366 25.07 9.53 -12.12
CA ARG A 366 23.85 10.19 -12.60
C ARG A 366 23.35 11.08 -11.47
N GLN A 367 23.27 12.39 -11.72
CA GLN A 367 22.81 13.33 -10.70
C GLN A 367 21.31 13.11 -10.47
N SER A 368 20.99 12.40 -9.39
CA SER A 368 19.68 12.27 -8.76
C SER A 368 18.79 13.50 -8.97
N LYS A 369 17.56 13.31 -9.46
CA LYS A 369 16.62 14.42 -9.65
C LYS A 369 16.25 15.06 -8.30
N PRO A 370 16.04 16.39 -8.23
CA PRO A 370 15.60 17.03 -7.01
C PRO A 370 14.23 16.50 -6.55
N VAL A 371 14.20 15.96 -5.33
CA VAL A 371 12.97 15.53 -4.65
C VAL A 371 12.49 16.65 -3.72
N VAL A 372 11.20 16.94 -3.77
CA VAL A 372 10.46 17.65 -2.71
C VAL A 372 9.48 16.64 -2.12
N ALA A 373 9.33 16.62 -0.79
CA ALA A 373 8.51 15.63 -0.11
C ALA A 373 7.64 16.23 1.01
N LEU A 374 6.50 15.59 1.24
CA LEU A 374 5.55 15.87 2.31
C LEU A 374 5.21 14.55 3.01
N ILE A 375 5.23 14.53 4.34
CA ILE A 375 4.72 13.44 5.17
C ILE A 375 3.58 13.97 6.04
N ALA A 376 2.37 13.43 5.87
CA ALA A 376 1.21 13.79 6.70
C ALA A 376 1.04 12.86 7.92
N GLY A 377 0.45 13.38 9.00
CA GLY A 377 0.18 12.64 10.24
C GLY A 377 1.29 12.77 11.28
N VAL A 378 1.84 13.96 11.46
CA VAL A 378 2.79 14.30 12.56
C VAL A 378 2.06 14.44 13.91
N THR A 379 0.74 14.57 13.87
CA THR A 379 -0.15 14.70 15.03
C THR A 379 -1.19 13.57 15.09
N GLU A 380 -0.76 12.34 14.81
CA GLU A 380 -1.64 11.18 14.77
C GLU A 380 -2.20 10.81 16.16
N THR A 381 -3.24 9.98 16.19
CA THR A 381 -3.75 9.41 17.45
C THR A 381 -3.38 7.92 17.52
N PRO A 382 -2.42 7.51 18.37
CA PRO A 382 -1.92 6.13 18.41
C PRO A 382 -3.01 5.06 18.56
N GLY A 383 -3.02 4.11 17.64
CA GLY A 383 -3.99 3.01 17.60
C GLY A 383 -5.38 3.41 17.09
N ARG A 384 -5.48 4.45 16.25
CA ARG A 384 -6.64 4.82 15.42
C ARG A 384 -6.24 4.74 13.94
N ILE A 385 -7.20 4.47 13.04
CA ILE A 385 -7.03 4.74 11.60
C ILE A 385 -7.42 6.19 11.31
N MET A 386 -6.49 6.95 10.75
CA MET A 386 -6.62 8.37 10.41
C MET A 386 -7.20 8.54 8.99
N GLY A 387 -8.46 8.10 8.79
CA GLY A 387 -9.15 8.17 7.51
C GLY A 387 -9.15 6.82 6.78
N HIS A 388 -8.20 6.60 5.86
CA HIS A 388 -8.15 5.41 5.01
C HIS A 388 -7.33 4.24 5.60
N ALA A 389 -7.56 3.02 5.11
CA ALA A 389 -7.07 1.77 5.68
C ALA A 389 -5.56 1.76 6.06
N GLY A 390 -4.68 2.31 5.22
CA GLY A 390 -3.23 2.33 5.49
C GLY A 390 -2.77 3.31 6.58
N ALA A 391 -3.56 4.32 6.95
CA ALA A 391 -3.15 5.46 7.79
C ALA A 391 -3.23 5.16 9.31
N PHE A 392 -2.46 4.18 9.76
CA PHE A 392 -2.19 3.88 11.17
C PHE A 392 -0.81 3.24 11.32
N THR A 393 -0.23 3.29 12.51
CA THR A 393 1.03 2.62 12.85
C THR A 393 0.81 1.38 13.73
N ILE A 394 1.62 0.34 13.52
CA ILE A 394 1.75 -0.81 14.44
C ILE A 394 3.07 -0.79 15.20
N THR A 395 3.17 -1.55 16.29
CA THR A 395 4.41 -1.70 17.07
C THR A 395 5.56 -2.17 16.17
N GLY A 396 6.68 -1.45 16.17
CA GLY A 396 7.81 -1.67 15.25
C GLY A 396 7.89 -0.68 14.08
N GLU A 397 6.80 -0.02 13.68
CA GLU A 397 6.82 0.92 12.54
C GLU A 397 7.41 2.31 12.89
N PRO A 398 7.95 3.06 11.90
CA PRO A 398 8.47 4.41 12.08
C PRO A 398 7.36 5.47 12.22
N SER A 399 7.61 6.52 13.02
CA SER A 399 6.77 7.71 13.11
C SER A 399 6.92 8.62 11.88
N ALA A 400 6.05 9.63 11.76
CA ALA A 400 6.14 10.63 10.68
C ALA A 400 7.49 11.37 10.69
N GLU A 401 8.02 11.75 11.86
CA GLU A 401 9.29 12.46 12.00
C GLU A 401 10.49 11.57 11.63
N ALA A 402 10.41 10.26 11.89
CA ALA A 402 11.45 9.32 11.45
C ALA A 402 11.49 9.21 9.92
N LYS A 403 10.32 9.24 9.26
CA LYS A 403 10.21 9.28 7.79
C LYS A 403 10.72 10.60 7.20
N ILE A 404 10.36 11.73 7.82
CA ILE A 404 10.86 13.08 7.48
C ILE A 404 12.39 13.11 7.55
N ALA A 405 12.98 12.73 8.69
CA ALA A 405 14.43 12.77 8.90
C ALA A 405 15.21 11.86 7.93
N ALA A 406 14.65 10.70 7.57
CA ALA A 406 15.25 9.82 6.56
C ALA A 406 15.24 10.46 5.16
N LEU A 407 14.14 11.09 4.75
CA LEU A 407 14.04 11.80 3.47
C LEU A 407 14.92 13.07 3.43
N GLU A 408 15.07 13.78 4.54
CA GLU A 408 16.05 14.88 4.67
C GLU A 408 17.49 14.37 4.52
N ALA A 409 17.85 13.27 5.18
CA ALA A 409 19.16 12.63 5.03
C ALA A 409 19.40 12.11 3.60
N ALA A 410 18.35 11.66 2.90
CA ALA A 410 18.38 11.35 1.48
C ALA A 410 18.55 12.60 0.59
N GLY A 411 18.33 13.81 1.11
CA GLY A 411 18.54 15.09 0.43
C GLY A 411 17.28 15.71 -0.20
N ALA A 412 16.09 15.15 0.10
CA ALA A 412 14.83 15.74 -0.29
C ALA A 412 14.60 17.10 0.39
N THR A 413 13.80 17.96 -0.22
CA THR A 413 13.27 19.17 0.43
C THR A 413 12.00 18.79 1.15
N ILE A 414 11.94 18.91 2.47
CA ILE A 414 10.66 18.72 3.18
C ILE A 414 9.85 20.01 3.12
N ILE A 415 8.55 19.86 2.88
CA ILE A 415 7.53 20.89 3.06
C ILE A 415 6.46 20.38 4.04
N ASP A 416 5.75 21.32 4.64
CA ASP A 416 4.74 21.12 5.68
C ASP A 416 3.30 21.12 5.14
N HIS A 417 3.04 21.62 3.92
CA HIS A 417 1.71 21.66 3.29
C HIS A 417 1.80 21.58 1.75
N PRO A 418 0.93 20.83 1.04
CA PRO A 418 1.06 20.58 -0.41
C PRO A 418 0.97 21.85 -1.27
N ALA A 419 0.35 22.92 -0.77
CA ALA A 419 0.35 24.23 -1.44
C ALA A 419 1.77 24.74 -1.79
N LYS A 420 2.81 24.34 -1.03
CA LYS A 420 4.21 24.79 -1.23
C LYS A 420 4.98 24.01 -2.31
N PHE A 421 4.45 22.91 -2.86
CA PHE A 421 5.15 22.06 -3.83
C PHE A 421 5.70 22.83 -5.04
N GLY A 422 4.85 23.59 -5.74
CA GLY A 422 5.21 24.28 -6.97
C GLY A 422 6.36 25.27 -6.80
N GLY A 423 6.36 26.04 -5.70
CA GLY A 423 7.45 26.97 -5.37
C GLY A 423 8.76 26.26 -5.04
N ALA A 424 8.70 25.22 -4.19
CA ALA A 424 9.89 24.45 -3.81
C ALA A 424 10.52 23.69 -4.98
N LEU A 425 9.70 23.09 -5.85
CA LEU A 425 10.16 22.40 -7.06
C LEU A 425 10.76 23.36 -8.08
N LYS A 426 10.11 24.51 -8.31
CA LYS A 426 10.61 25.55 -9.22
C LYS A 426 11.99 26.06 -8.79
N ALA A 427 12.16 26.43 -7.52
CA ALA A 427 13.45 26.86 -6.98
C ALA A 427 14.55 25.79 -7.10
N ARG A 428 14.20 24.50 -6.91
CA ARG A 428 15.15 23.37 -7.10
C ARG A 428 15.55 23.16 -8.56
N LEU A 429 14.63 23.36 -9.51
CA LEU A 429 14.91 23.31 -10.96
C LEU A 429 15.80 24.47 -11.40
N GLU A 430 15.49 25.70 -10.98
CA GLU A 430 16.24 26.91 -11.29
C GLU A 430 17.69 26.83 -10.76
N ALA A 431 17.88 26.40 -9.50
CA ALA A 431 19.21 26.19 -8.91
C ALA A 431 20.05 25.12 -9.65
N ARG A 432 19.40 24.13 -10.27
CA ARG A 432 20.09 23.10 -11.08
C ARG A 432 20.61 23.70 -12.39
N ALA A 433 19.80 24.51 -13.08
CA ALA A 433 20.19 25.19 -14.31
C ALA A 433 21.41 26.11 -14.10
N THR A 434 21.35 27.00 -13.10
CA THR A 434 22.47 27.93 -12.79
C THR A 434 23.76 27.20 -12.41
N THR A 435 23.65 26.03 -11.76
CA THR A 435 24.83 25.20 -11.45
C THR A 435 25.48 24.68 -12.73
N THR A 436 24.68 24.16 -13.68
CA THR A 436 25.16 23.62 -14.95
C THR A 436 25.83 24.69 -15.83
N GLU A 437 25.23 25.89 -15.92
CA GLU A 437 25.80 27.01 -16.67
C GLU A 437 27.17 27.41 -16.14
N SER A 438 27.34 27.51 -14.82
CA SER A 438 28.61 27.89 -14.17
C SER A 438 29.80 26.96 -14.49
N THR A 439 29.53 25.70 -14.88
CA THR A 439 30.55 24.74 -15.34
C THR A 439 30.83 24.78 -16.84
N SER A 440 29.98 25.42 -17.65
CA SER A 440 30.12 25.45 -19.12
C SER A 440 30.98 26.62 -19.63
N THR A 441 31.06 27.72 -18.88
CA THR A 441 31.86 28.91 -19.22
C THR A 441 33.30 28.87 -18.66
N GLY A 442 33.78 27.72 -18.20
CA GLY A 442 35.11 27.52 -17.58
C GLY A 442 36.29 27.45 -18.56
N GLY A 443 36.27 28.23 -19.65
CA GLY A 443 37.29 28.21 -20.71
C GLY A 443 37.95 29.57 -20.94
N PHE A 444 39.29 29.59 -20.94
CA PHE A 444 40.19 30.74 -21.21
C PHE A 444 40.22 31.90 -20.19
N GLY A 445 41.31 31.91 -19.40
CA GLY A 445 42.19 33.07 -19.31
C GLY A 445 41.75 34.31 -18.49
N GLY A 446 42.08 34.32 -17.19
CA GLY A 446 42.09 35.54 -16.38
C GLY A 446 42.95 35.39 -15.13
N GLN A 447 43.99 36.24 -14.98
CA GLN A 447 44.83 36.21 -13.79
C GLN A 447 44.21 36.96 -12.60
N GLY A 448 44.41 36.37 -11.41
CA GLY A 448 44.17 36.85 -10.05
C GLY A 448 43.61 38.26 -9.77
N LEU A 449 42.57 38.27 -8.93
CA LEU A 449 42.41 39.25 -7.84
C LEU A 449 41.77 38.56 -6.63
N GLY A 450 42.29 38.80 -5.42
CA GLY A 450 41.97 38.00 -4.23
C GLY A 450 40.62 38.33 -3.60
N ARG A 451 39.84 37.29 -3.23
CA ARG A 451 38.58 37.44 -2.48
C ARG A 451 38.77 37.03 -1.02
N VAL A 452 38.64 37.99 -0.10
CA VAL A 452 38.93 37.81 1.33
C VAL A 452 38.00 36.78 1.97
N GLN A 453 38.59 35.76 2.61
CA GLN A 453 37.88 34.68 3.29
C GLN A 453 37.31 35.16 4.65
N ARG A 454 36.13 35.80 4.63
CA ARG A 454 35.38 36.12 5.86
C ARG A 454 34.89 34.83 6.53
N ARG A 455 35.62 34.37 7.55
CA ARG A 455 35.13 33.38 8.52
C ARG A 455 33.91 33.97 9.24
N GLN A 456 32.72 33.43 8.99
CA GLN A 456 31.57 33.66 9.88
C GLN A 456 31.61 32.60 10.99
N PHE A 457 31.50 33.04 12.24
CA PHE A 457 31.47 32.15 13.40
C PHE A 457 30.07 31.57 13.56
N HIS A 458 29.95 30.24 13.62
CA HIS A 458 28.70 29.58 13.96
C HIS A 458 28.37 29.82 15.44
N THR A 459 27.52 30.79 15.74
CA THR A 459 26.91 30.94 17.07
C THR A 459 25.81 29.89 17.24
N ALA A 460 26.13 28.80 17.96
CA ALA A 460 25.21 27.71 18.24
C ALA A 460 24.09 28.13 19.20
N ALA A 461 23.00 28.66 18.66
CA ALA A 461 21.80 28.99 19.41
C ALA A 461 21.12 27.72 19.94
N ARG A 462 21.39 27.36 21.21
CA ARG A 462 20.67 26.30 21.91
C ARG A 462 19.17 26.64 21.97
N ARG A 463 18.33 25.87 21.26
CA ARG A 463 16.89 25.83 21.57
C ARG A 463 16.72 25.39 23.04
N PRO A 464 15.84 26.03 23.83
CA PRO A 464 15.55 25.56 25.18
C PRO A 464 14.92 24.16 25.13
N GLY A 465 15.43 23.22 25.93
CA GLY A 465 14.93 21.86 25.94
C GLY A 465 13.52 21.79 26.52
N HIS A 466 12.58 21.19 25.79
CA HIS A 466 11.28 20.82 26.35
C HIS A 466 11.47 19.91 27.56
N LYS A 467 10.96 20.32 28.73
CA LYS A 467 10.80 19.41 29.86
C LYS A 467 9.82 18.32 29.44
N LYS A 468 10.25 17.06 29.41
CA LYS A 468 9.34 15.91 29.38
C LYS A 468 8.50 15.96 30.66
N GLN A 469 7.25 16.40 30.54
CA GLN A 469 6.24 16.11 31.55
C GLN A 469 5.72 14.70 31.30
N SER A 470 5.81 13.85 32.31
CA SER A 470 5.17 12.54 32.28
C SER A 470 3.66 12.74 32.16
N PRO A 471 2.97 12.13 31.17
CA PRO A 471 1.51 12.15 31.17
C PRO A 471 1.00 11.40 32.40
N PRO A 472 -0.11 11.82 33.03
CA PRO A 472 -0.76 11.02 34.06
C PRO A 472 -1.23 9.69 33.47
N ILE A 473 -1.29 8.65 34.30
CA ILE A 473 -1.78 7.33 33.90
C ILE A 473 -3.29 7.45 33.62
N MET A 474 -3.65 7.65 32.35
CA MET A 474 -5.04 7.64 31.93
C MET A 474 -5.56 6.21 31.86
N THR A 475 -6.43 5.86 32.80
CA THR A 475 -7.35 4.73 32.65
C THR A 475 -8.20 4.90 31.40
N GLY A 476 -8.57 3.78 30.77
CA GLY A 476 -8.95 3.76 29.35
C GLY A 476 -10.14 4.63 28.96
N HIS A 477 -9.99 5.30 27.80
CA HIS A 477 -11.11 5.77 26.99
C HIS A 477 -11.07 5.09 25.63
N GLN A 478 -12.25 4.96 25.03
CA GLN A 478 -12.50 4.05 23.92
C GLN A 478 -11.89 4.55 22.59
N ARG A 479 -11.65 3.62 21.66
CA ARG A 479 -11.07 3.90 20.34
C ARG A 479 -12.08 3.48 19.26
N ARG A 480 -11.86 3.85 17.99
CA ARG A 480 -12.57 3.20 16.87
C ARG A 480 -12.19 1.72 16.87
N HIS A 481 -13.11 0.86 17.28
CA HIS A 481 -12.75 -0.52 17.64
C HIS A 481 -12.78 -1.51 16.47
N LEU A 482 -11.81 -1.30 15.59
CA LEU A 482 -11.11 -2.39 14.89
C LEU A 482 -10.68 -3.51 15.84
N TYR A 483 -10.32 -3.14 17.08
CA TYR A 483 -9.86 -4.04 18.11
C TYR A 483 -11.00 -4.53 18.99
N ILE A 484 -11.11 -5.83 19.28
CA ILE A 484 -11.99 -6.26 20.39
C ILE A 484 -11.35 -5.96 21.75
N SER A 485 -12.15 -5.99 22.81
CA SER A 485 -11.69 -5.86 24.20
C SER A 485 -10.66 -6.93 24.58
N GLU A 486 -9.82 -6.66 25.59
CA GLU A 486 -8.77 -7.57 26.05
C GLU A 486 -9.32 -8.92 26.51
N ASP A 487 -10.41 -8.96 27.29
CA ASP A 487 -11.02 -10.22 27.73
C ASP A 487 -11.48 -11.09 26.56
N LYS A 488 -12.26 -10.53 25.61
CA LYS A 488 -12.66 -11.21 24.37
C LYS A 488 -11.45 -11.66 23.52
N SER A 489 -10.33 -10.93 23.56
CA SER A 489 -9.06 -11.36 22.92
C SER A 489 -8.45 -12.59 23.61
N MET A 490 -8.54 -12.66 24.95
CA MET A 490 -8.13 -13.83 25.73
C MET A 490 -9.06 -15.03 25.52
N ASP A 491 -10.36 -14.80 25.32
CA ASP A 491 -11.33 -15.87 25.10
C ASP A 491 -11.12 -16.57 23.75
N LEU A 492 -10.89 -15.85 22.66
CA LEU A 492 -10.51 -16.46 21.37
C LEU A 492 -9.23 -17.33 21.48
N LEU A 493 -8.25 -16.92 22.29
CA LEU A 493 -7.05 -17.72 22.58
C LEU A 493 -7.34 -18.98 23.41
N ARG A 494 -8.33 -18.94 24.31
CA ARG A 494 -8.79 -20.11 25.08
C ARG A 494 -9.57 -21.09 24.20
N GLU A 495 -10.42 -20.58 23.32
CA GLU A 495 -11.25 -21.37 22.41
C GLU A 495 -10.41 -22.10 21.35
N VAL A 496 -9.59 -21.36 20.59
CA VAL A 496 -8.82 -21.93 19.47
C VAL A 496 -7.65 -22.77 19.94
N GLY A 497 -6.89 -22.29 20.93
CA GLY A 497 -5.60 -22.88 21.33
C GLY A 497 -5.53 -23.51 22.71
N ARG A 498 -6.58 -23.37 23.54
CA ARG A 498 -6.55 -23.66 24.99
C ARG A 498 -5.36 -22.98 25.69
N ILE A 499 -5.03 -21.76 25.26
CA ILE A 499 -3.85 -21.03 25.73
C ILE A 499 -4.02 -20.58 27.19
N ASN A 500 -2.91 -20.63 27.94
CA ASN A 500 -2.84 -20.19 29.34
C ASN A 500 -2.93 -18.66 29.42
N CYS A 501 -4.16 -18.13 29.46
CA CYS A 501 -4.48 -16.71 29.41
C CYS A 501 -5.02 -16.18 30.74
N GLY A 502 -4.40 -15.14 31.31
CA GLY A 502 -4.98 -14.37 32.41
C GLY A 502 -3.97 -13.56 33.23
N THR A 503 -4.47 -12.87 34.25
CA THR A 503 -3.71 -11.91 35.08
C THR A 503 -2.38 -12.45 35.65
N TYR A 504 -1.41 -11.56 35.82
CA TYR A 504 -0.08 -11.87 36.36
C TYR A 504 0.49 -10.69 37.15
N SER A 505 0.64 -10.90 38.45
CA SER A 505 1.17 -9.95 39.44
C SER A 505 2.67 -10.15 39.75
N GLY A 506 3.35 -11.05 39.06
CA GLY A 506 4.78 -11.33 39.26
C GLY A 506 5.70 -10.35 38.52
N SER A 507 6.98 -10.38 38.88
CA SER A 507 8.05 -9.51 38.35
C SER A 507 8.71 -10.03 37.05
N GLY A 508 8.19 -11.09 36.44
CA GLY A 508 8.75 -11.67 35.20
C GLY A 508 8.72 -10.71 34.01
N VAL A 509 9.81 -10.73 33.22
CA VAL A 509 9.97 -9.86 32.03
C VAL A 509 8.85 -10.13 31.03
N ARG A 510 8.07 -9.08 30.72
CA ARG A 510 7.02 -9.11 29.70
C ARG A 510 7.62 -8.98 28.31
N LYS A 511 7.40 -10.01 27.49
CA LYS A 511 7.86 -10.11 26.11
C LYS A 511 6.70 -9.81 25.16
N PHE A 512 7.02 -9.40 23.93
CA PHE A 512 6.03 -9.10 22.90
C PHE A 512 6.01 -10.20 21.85
N LEU A 513 4.80 -10.68 21.50
CA LEU A 513 4.57 -11.56 20.38
C LEU A 513 3.27 -11.15 19.70
N ALA A 514 3.29 -10.95 18.40
CA ALA A 514 2.12 -10.65 17.60
C ALA A 514 2.18 -11.34 16.23
N ILE A 515 1.03 -11.53 15.60
CA ILE A 515 0.94 -11.66 14.15
C ILE A 515 0.37 -10.37 13.56
N GLY A 516 0.91 -9.95 12.43
CA GLY A 516 0.49 -8.76 11.70
C GLY A 516 0.93 -8.87 10.24
N ILE A 517 1.22 -7.72 9.63
CA ILE A 517 1.58 -7.63 8.21
C ILE A 517 2.88 -6.86 8.07
N ASP A 518 3.82 -7.45 7.33
CA ASP A 518 5.01 -6.74 6.88
C ASP A 518 4.67 -6.06 5.55
N ARG A 519 4.45 -4.74 5.59
CA ARG A 519 4.08 -3.96 4.41
C ARG A 519 5.20 -3.90 3.36
N SER A 520 6.44 -4.22 3.74
CA SER A 520 7.62 -4.25 2.87
C SER A 520 7.64 -5.52 2.01
N THR A 521 7.38 -6.69 2.61
CA THR A 521 7.23 -7.96 1.88
C THR A 521 5.79 -8.24 1.41
N ARG A 522 4.84 -7.38 1.81
CA ARG A 522 3.41 -7.41 1.44
C ARG A 522 2.75 -8.75 1.80
N SER A 523 3.12 -9.25 2.97
CA SER A 523 2.82 -10.60 3.44
C SER A 523 2.49 -10.58 4.94
N PRO A 524 1.80 -11.59 5.48
CA PRO A 524 1.70 -11.75 6.93
C PRO A 524 3.09 -11.95 7.54
N CYS A 525 3.24 -11.59 8.82
CA CYS A 525 4.47 -11.75 9.58
C CYS A 525 4.21 -12.00 11.07
N ILE A 526 5.13 -12.72 11.71
CA ILE A 526 5.20 -12.74 13.18
C ILE A 526 6.12 -11.60 13.64
N LEU A 527 5.67 -10.78 14.58
CA LEU A 527 6.47 -9.77 15.26
C LEU A 527 6.87 -10.28 16.65
N ALA A 528 8.14 -10.13 17.03
CA ALA A 528 8.63 -10.57 18.33
C ALA A 528 9.66 -9.60 18.93
N SER A 529 9.61 -9.36 20.24
CA SER A 529 10.65 -8.67 21.03
C SER A 529 10.88 -9.32 22.40
N PRO A 530 12.14 -9.43 22.87
CA PRO A 530 12.47 -9.96 24.20
C PRO A 530 12.07 -9.05 25.37
N ALA A 531 11.73 -7.77 25.14
CA ALA A 531 11.33 -6.85 26.22
C ALA A 531 10.43 -5.71 25.71
N MET A 532 9.24 -5.57 26.30
CA MET A 532 8.43 -4.36 26.16
C MET A 532 8.98 -3.25 27.07
N GLY A 533 9.34 -2.11 26.48
CA GLY A 533 9.41 -0.85 27.22
C GLY A 533 8.01 -0.39 27.67
N GLN A 534 7.92 0.46 28.70
CA GLN A 534 6.66 1.12 29.04
C GLN A 534 6.27 2.15 27.95
N ASP A 535 7.25 2.80 27.33
CA ASP A 535 7.08 3.58 26.09
C ASP A 535 7.08 2.65 24.87
N GLN A 536 6.01 2.71 24.07
CA GLN A 536 5.88 1.97 22.80
C GLN A 536 6.77 2.52 21.67
N SER A 537 7.53 3.60 21.91
CA SER A 537 8.37 4.26 20.92
C SER A 537 9.77 3.64 20.74
N ASN A 538 10.20 2.75 21.64
CA ASN A 538 11.57 2.21 21.63
C ASN A 538 11.68 0.94 20.75
N ASN A 539 11.32 1.09 19.47
CA ASN A 539 11.03 -0.01 18.53
C ASN A 539 12.22 -0.92 18.13
N ASN A 540 13.48 -0.52 18.40
CA ASN A 540 14.69 -1.22 17.92
C ASN A 540 14.86 -2.69 18.38
N SER A 541 14.00 -3.19 19.27
CA SER A 541 14.00 -4.58 19.74
C SER A 541 13.00 -5.50 19.02
N VAL A 542 12.10 -4.95 18.19
CA VAL A 542 11.09 -5.71 17.45
C VAL A 542 11.68 -6.25 16.15
N LYS A 543 11.49 -7.54 15.87
CA LYS A 543 11.79 -8.13 14.56
C LYS A 543 10.54 -8.68 13.89
N SER A 544 10.43 -8.40 12.60
CA SER A 544 9.49 -9.03 11.67
C SER A 544 10.04 -10.35 11.17
N TYR A 545 9.16 -11.34 11.09
CA TYR A 545 9.40 -12.66 10.48
C TYR A 545 8.28 -12.91 9.45
N PRO A 546 8.41 -12.40 8.22
CA PRO A 546 7.41 -12.57 7.17
C PRO A 546 7.33 -14.01 6.66
N PHE A 547 6.13 -14.42 6.24
CA PHE A 547 5.86 -15.72 5.64
C PHE A 547 4.84 -15.58 4.50
N ASP A 548 4.80 -16.55 3.58
CA ASP A 548 3.90 -16.48 2.42
C ASP A 548 2.45 -16.81 2.80
N TYR A 549 1.51 -15.97 2.35
CA TYR A 549 0.10 -16.07 2.69
C TYR A 549 -0.58 -17.37 2.24
N ARG A 550 -0.08 -18.04 1.18
CA ARG A 550 -0.64 -19.31 0.66
C ARG A 550 0.03 -20.56 1.23
N ARG A 551 1.28 -20.46 1.71
CA ARG A 551 2.07 -21.58 2.27
C ARG A 551 2.02 -21.67 3.80
N GLY A 552 1.76 -20.55 4.49
CA GLY A 552 1.79 -20.50 5.95
C GLY A 552 3.21 -20.49 6.53
N LEU A 553 3.36 -20.98 7.76
CA LEU A 553 4.61 -20.94 8.51
C LEU A 553 5.64 -22.00 8.08
N ASP A 554 6.92 -21.67 8.29
CA ASP A 554 8.06 -22.59 8.26
C ASP A 554 8.27 -23.23 9.64
N GLU A 555 8.47 -24.56 9.69
CA GLU A 555 8.74 -25.32 10.92
C GLU A 555 9.97 -24.79 11.69
N LEU A 556 10.97 -24.27 10.98
CA LEU A 556 12.19 -23.69 11.59
C LEU A 556 11.98 -22.27 12.13
N LEU A 557 10.78 -21.70 12.07
CA LEU A 557 10.51 -20.35 12.56
C LEU A 557 10.42 -20.26 14.09
N ILE A 558 9.76 -21.21 14.76
CA ILE A 558 9.50 -21.16 16.21
C ILE A 558 10.80 -21.06 17.02
N GLY A 559 11.83 -21.84 16.66
CA GLY A 559 13.15 -21.78 17.30
C GLY A 559 13.86 -20.44 17.09
N ARG A 560 13.69 -19.80 15.93
CA ARG A 560 14.24 -18.47 15.61
C ARG A 560 13.56 -17.36 16.43
N ILE A 561 12.24 -17.47 16.64
CA ILE A 561 11.47 -16.58 17.52
C ILE A 561 11.90 -16.76 18.98
N ALA A 562 11.91 -17.99 19.49
CA ALA A 562 12.26 -18.29 20.89
C ALA A 562 13.66 -17.78 21.27
N SER A 563 14.63 -17.94 20.37
CA SER A 563 15.99 -17.43 20.52
C SER A 563 16.02 -15.89 20.58
N HIS A 564 15.33 -15.21 19.66
CA HIS A 564 15.24 -13.75 19.67
C HIS A 564 14.52 -13.18 20.91
N MET A 565 13.46 -13.86 21.34
CA MET A 565 12.73 -13.55 22.57
C MET A 565 13.47 -13.98 23.85
N GLN A 566 14.70 -14.52 23.75
CA GLN A 566 15.54 -14.91 24.89
C GLN A 566 14.78 -15.84 25.86
N MET A 567 14.09 -16.85 25.34
CA MET A 567 13.28 -17.81 26.11
C MET A 567 14.11 -19.04 26.49
N SER A 568 13.75 -19.73 27.58
CA SER A 568 14.44 -20.99 27.94
C SER A 568 14.26 -22.03 26.83
N ALA A 569 15.36 -22.68 26.40
CA ALA A 569 15.36 -23.75 25.42
C ALA A 569 14.80 -25.10 25.96
N ARG A 570 13.77 -25.06 26.79
CA ARG A 570 13.03 -26.24 27.30
C ARG A 570 11.95 -26.62 26.28
N GLY A 571 11.75 -27.92 26.04
CA GLY A 571 10.73 -28.43 25.13
C GLY A 571 9.34 -27.82 25.38
N SER A 572 8.87 -27.84 26.63
CA SER A 572 7.59 -27.26 27.05
C SER A 572 7.43 -25.75 26.77
N VAL A 573 8.52 -24.97 26.77
CA VAL A 573 8.48 -23.54 26.41
C VAL A 573 8.37 -23.38 24.89
N LEU A 574 9.06 -24.22 24.12
CA LEU A 574 8.98 -24.21 22.65
C LEU A 574 7.62 -24.74 22.16
N GLU A 575 7.06 -25.76 22.81
CA GLU A 575 5.73 -26.32 22.54
C GLU A 575 4.59 -25.35 22.91
N SER A 576 4.71 -24.61 24.02
CA SER A 576 3.74 -23.55 24.36
C SER A 576 3.90 -22.30 23.48
N LEU A 577 5.10 -22.01 22.96
CA LEU A 577 5.30 -20.99 21.91
C LEU A 577 4.69 -21.42 20.57
N GLY A 578 4.93 -22.66 20.14
CA GLY A 578 4.36 -23.24 18.93
C GLY A 578 2.84 -23.12 18.94
N ARG A 579 2.19 -23.69 19.97
CA ARG A 579 0.73 -23.60 20.16
C ARG A 579 0.21 -22.16 20.12
N LEU A 580 0.89 -21.20 20.76
CA LEU A 580 0.47 -19.80 20.75
C LEU A 580 0.60 -19.17 19.35
N VAL A 581 1.71 -19.40 18.66
CA VAL A 581 1.93 -18.89 17.30
C VAL A 581 0.95 -19.51 16.30
N GLU A 582 0.70 -20.83 16.39
CA GLU A 582 -0.30 -21.54 15.59
C GLU A 582 -1.72 -21.02 15.85
N SER A 583 -2.08 -20.77 17.11
CA SER A 583 -3.40 -20.22 17.48
C SER A 583 -3.58 -18.79 16.98
N LEU A 584 -2.54 -17.96 17.06
CA LEU A 584 -2.54 -16.62 16.49
C LEU A 584 -2.67 -16.66 14.96
N VAL A 585 -2.00 -17.59 14.28
CA VAL A 585 -2.16 -17.81 12.83
C VAL A 585 -3.57 -18.27 12.47
N ALA A 586 -4.15 -19.23 13.19
CA ALA A 586 -5.51 -19.70 12.96
C ALA A 586 -6.53 -18.55 13.10
N ILE A 587 -6.49 -17.80 14.21
CA ILE A 587 -7.34 -16.62 14.40
C ILE A 587 -7.09 -15.57 13.29
N PHE A 588 -5.84 -15.36 12.87
CA PHE A 588 -5.51 -14.40 11.81
C PHE A 588 -6.21 -14.74 10.49
N TYR A 589 -6.14 -16.00 10.03
CA TYR A 589 -6.83 -16.42 8.81
C TYR A 589 -8.34 -16.54 8.97
N ASP A 590 -8.83 -17.22 10.02
CA ASP A 590 -10.25 -17.53 10.19
C ASP A 590 -11.08 -16.28 10.49
N LYS A 591 -10.50 -15.29 11.17
CA LYS A 591 -11.15 -14.04 11.61
C LYS A 591 -10.71 -12.79 10.86
N GLU A 592 -9.87 -12.94 9.83
CA GLU A 592 -9.37 -11.85 8.97
C GLU A 592 -8.78 -10.67 9.76
N ALA A 593 -7.80 -10.99 10.60
CA ALA A 593 -7.16 -10.03 11.48
C ALA A 593 -6.02 -9.27 10.78
N PHE A 594 -5.95 -7.95 10.92
CA PHE A 594 -4.76 -7.21 10.51
C PHE A 594 -3.64 -7.22 11.57
N PHE A 595 -3.99 -7.38 12.85
CA PHE A 595 -3.02 -7.33 13.95
C PHE A 595 -3.51 -8.01 15.24
N LEU A 596 -2.95 -9.17 15.57
CA LEU A 596 -3.22 -9.89 16.81
C LEU A 596 -2.00 -9.84 17.72
N SER A 597 -2.05 -9.01 18.77
CA SER A 597 -0.91 -8.77 19.66
C SER A 597 -1.10 -9.36 21.05
N THR A 598 -0.01 -9.88 21.63
CA THR A 598 0.03 -10.47 22.97
C THR A 598 1.25 -10.00 23.76
N SER A 599 1.07 -9.90 25.08
CA SER A 599 2.16 -9.77 26.05
C SER A 599 2.28 -11.09 26.81
N VAL A 600 3.50 -11.64 26.87
CA VAL A 600 3.75 -12.99 27.40
C VAL A 600 4.85 -13.01 28.44
N VAL A 601 4.78 -13.97 29.36
CA VAL A 601 5.84 -14.26 30.35
C VAL A 601 6.11 -15.77 30.40
N GLU A 602 7.36 -16.15 30.68
CA GLU A 602 7.70 -17.54 30.99
C GLU A 602 7.39 -17.82 32.47
N ARG A 603 6.60 -18.87 32.76
CA ARG A 603 6.21 -19.26 34.12
C ARG A 603 6.10 -20.78 34.22
N LEU A 604 6.72 -21.36 35.26
CA LEU A 604 6.70 -22.81 35.55
C LEU A 604 7.18 -23.71 34.38
N GLY A 605 7.93 -23.16 33.42
CA GLY A 605 8.40 -23.90 32.25
C GLY A 605 7.45 -23.88 31.04
N GLU A 606 6.40 -23.08 31.08
CA GLU A 606 5.53 -22.78 29.93
C GLU A 606 5.43 -21.26 29.69
N ILE A 607 4.81 -20.87 28.57
CA ILE A 607 4.37 -19.50 28.30
C ILE A 607 2.99 -19.25 28.91
N LYS A 608 2.83 -18.11 29.60
CA LYS A 608 1.54 -17.52 29.96
C LYS A 608 1.31 -16.23 29.17
N VAL A 609 0.12 -16.07 28.58
CA VAL A 609 -0.35 -14.80 28.02
C VAL A 609 -0.96 -13.95 29.14
N VAL A 610 -0.46 -12.73 29.28
CA VAL A 610 -0.75 -11.79 30.38
C VAL A 610 -1.29 -10.44 29.92
N GLY A 611 -1.32 -10.22 28.62
CA GLY A 611 -2.13 -9.19 27.96
C GLY A 611 -2.41 -9.55 26.50
N ALA A 612 -3.52 -9.10 25.93
CA ALA A 612 -3.94 -9.42 24.56
C ALA A 612 -4.76 -8.26 23.95
N ARG A 613 -4.50 -7.96 22.68
CA ARG A 613 -5.24 -6.94 21.91
C ARG A 613 -5.29 -7.33 20.44
N PHE A 614 -6.48 -7.71 19.99
CA PHE A 614 -6.74 -8.31 18.67
C PHE A 614 -7.56 -7.39 17.78
N GLY A 615 -7.05 -7.10 16.57
CA GLY A 615 -7.61 -6.16 15.59
C GLY A 615 -7.98 -6.83 14.27
N PHE A 616 -9.21 -6.57 13.82
CA PHE A 616 -9.85 -7.17 12.64
C PHE A 616 -10.20 -6.11 11.59
N ASP A 617 -10.22 -6.52 10.33
CA ASP A 617 -10.47 -5.64 9.19
C ASP A 617 -11.97 -5.31 9.04
N ASP A 618 -12.33 -4.02 9.03
CA ASP A 618 -13.72 -3.59 8.87
C ASP A 618 -14.24 -3.71 7.43
N ALA A 619 -13.34 -3.78 6.44
CA ALA A 619 -13.68 -3.98 5.04
C ALA A 619 -14.27 -5.38 4.78
N ALA A 620 -13.78 -6.43 5.47
CA ALA A 620 -14.32 -7.79 5.38
C ALA A 620 -15.83 -7.84 5.70
N TYR A 621 -16.25 -7.11 6.75
CA TYR A 621 -17.66 -6.95 7.10
C TYR A 621 -18.39 -5.97 6.18
N ARG A 622 -17.91 -4.73 6.04
CA ARG A 622 -18.63 -3.64 5.35
C ARG A 622 -18.80 -3.85 3.85
N SER A 623 -17.81 -4.44 3.18
CA SER A 623 -17.84 -4.66 1.73
C SER A 623 -18.43 -6.02 1.37
N CYS A 624 -18.10 -7.07 2.13
CA CYS A 624 -18.35 -8.47 1.76
C CYS A 624 -19.29 -9.22 2.71
N GLY A 625 -19.76 -8.62 3.81
CA GLY A 625 -20.66 -9.26 4.78
C GLY A 625 -20.02 -10.40 5.59
N ARG A 626 -18.70 -10.49 5.65
CA ARG A 626 -17.95 -11.54 6.37
C ARG A 626 -17.70 -11.13 7.82
N GLN A 627 -17.29 -12.07 8.68
CA GLN A 627 -16.94 -11.82 10.09
C GLN A 627 -18.04 -11.12 10.93
N VAL A 628 -19.32 -11.39 10.63
CA VAL A 628 -20.48 -10.79 11.33
C VAL A 628 -20.47 -11.04 12.84
N ASP A 629 -19.95 -12.20 13.26
CA ASP A 629 -19.81 -12.54 14.68
C ASP A 629 -18.80 -11.64 15.41
N LEU A 630 -17.71 -11.22 14.75
CA LEU A 630 -16.77 -10.23 15.30
C LEU A 630 -17.40 -8.84 15.40
N GLN A 631 -18.19 -8.45 14.39
CA GLN A 631 -18.91 -7.17 14.44
C GLN A 631 -19.90 -7.14 15.61
N ASN A 632 -20.53 -8.26 15.94
CA ASN A 632 -21.39 -8.41 17.11
C ASN A 632 -20.62 -8.33 18.46
N LEU A 633 -19.28 -8.36 18.45
CA LEU A 633 -18.45 -8.12 19.63
C LEU A 633 -18.16 -6.62 19.87
N ARG A 634 -18.51 -5.72 18.94
CA ARG A 634 -18.33 -4.27 19.07
C ARG A 634 -19.21 -3.69 20.17
N ASP A 635 -18.59 -3.07 21.17
CA ASP A 635 -19.32 -2.35 22.23
C ASP A 635 -19.55 -0.89 21.84
N ILE A 636 -20.65 -0.63 21.14
CA ILE A 636 -21.03 0.71 20.68
C ILE A 636 -21.33 1.66 21.86
N ALA A 637 -21.67 1.14 23.05
CA ALA A 637 -22.17 1.95 24.16
C ALA A 637 -21.11 2.85 24.83
N ALA A 638 -19.83 2.65 24.50
CA ALA A 638 -18.72 3.44 25.02
C ALA A 638 -17.79 4.04 23.94
N GLU A 639 -18.04 3.82 22.64
CA GLU A 639 -17.46 4.68 21.60
C GLU A 639 -18.09 6.09 21.68
N ASP A 640 -17.34 7.13 21.32
CA ASP A 640 -17.86 8.50 21.43
C ASP A 640 -19.08 8.68 20.50
N PRO A 641 -20.24 9.14 21.00
CA PRO A 641 -21.46 9.19 20.19
C PRO A 641 -21.34 9.99 18.90
N ALA A 642 -20.48 11.02 18.88
CA ALA A 642 -20.23 11.83 17.68
C ALA A 642 -19.43 11.06 16.61
N GLU A 643 -18.55 10.12 17.01
CA GLU A 643 -17.84 9.23 16.09
C GLU A 643 -18.77 8.17 15.49
N VAL A 644 -19.71 7.65 16.30
CA VAL A 644 -20.74 6.69 15.87
C VAL A 644 -21.77 7.33 14.93
N GLU A 645 -22.15 8.60 15.14
CA GLU A 645 -23.06 9.32 14.26
C GLU A 645 -22.40 9.71 12.92
N ALA A 646 -21.15 10.16 12.95
CA ALA A 646 -20.36 10.40 11.74
C ALA A 646 -20.24 9.14 10.86
N GLU A 647 -20.01 7.97 11.48
CA GLU A 647 -19.83 6.70 10.77
C GLU A 647 -21.03 6.34 9.89
N LYS A 648 -22.27 6.58 10.35
CA LYS A 648 -23.50 6.32 9.58
C LYS A 648 -23.56 7.07 8.25
N ASN A 649 -22.87 8.21 8.18
CA ASN A 649 -22.82 9.11 7.03
C ASN A 649 -21.54 8.93 6.19
N GLY A 650 -20.72 7.91 6.50
CA GLY A 650 -19.43 7.66 5.84
C GLY A 650 -18.32 8.62 6.23
N ILE A 651 -18.52 9.44 7.28
CA ILE A 651 -17.55 10.43 7.75
C ILE A 651 -16.56 9.76 8.71
N VAL A 652 -15.27 10.05 8.57
CA VAL A 652 -14.25 9.65 9.54
C VAL A 652 -13.99 10.80 10.51
N TYR A 653 -14.79 10.86 11.56
CA TYR A 653 -14.55 11.71 12.72
C TYR A 653 -13.64 11.00 13.74
N ILE A 654 -12.68 11.75 14.29
CA ILE A 654 -11.88 11.34 15.45
C ILE A 654 -11.79 12.53 16.39
N LYS A 655 -12.26 12.37 17.62
CA LYS A 655 -12.21 13.42 18.65
C LYS A 655 -10.80 13.47 19.25
N LEU A 656 -10.11 14.61 19.09
CA LEU A 656 -8.76 14.79 19.59
C LEU A 656 -8.79 15.27 21.04
N GLY A 657 -7.87 14.76 21.87
CA GLY A 657 -7.72 15.16 23.26
C GLY A 657 -7.19 16.60 23.44
N GLY A 658 -7.16 17.07 24.69
CA GLY A 658 -6.54 18.36 25.04
C GLY A 658 -7.41 19.59 24.80
N ALA A 659 -6.74 20.76 24.78
CA ALA A 659 -7.36 22.09 24.89
C ALA A 659 -7.49 22.85 23.54
N GLY A 660 -7.52 22.11 22.43
CA GLY A 660 -7.86 22.63 21.11
C GLY A 660 -9.28 23.23 21.08
N THR A 661 -9.51 24.14 20.13
CA THR A 661 -10.77 24.92 20.00
C THR A 661 -11.15 25.25 18.54
N VAL A 662 -10.40 24.73 17.56
CA VAL A 662 -10.73 24.81 16.13
C VAL A 662 -11.33 23.48 15.69
N GLY A 663 -12.61 23.48 15.32
CA GLY A 663 -13.24 22.34 14.66
C GLY A 663 -12.74 22.20 13.22
N THR A 664 -12.37 21.00 12.78
CA THR A 664 -11.93 20.78 11.38
C THR A 664 -13.02 20.11 10.55
N VAL A 665 -13.18 20.55 9.30
CA VAL A 665 -13.99 19.89 8.27
C VAL A 665 -13.18 19.83 6.97
N VAL A 666 -12.70 18.64 6.61
CA VAL A 666 -11.73 18.42 5.52
C VAL A 666 -12.11 17.20 4.70
N ASN A 667 -11.72 17.14 3.43
CA ASN A 667 -11.92 15.97 2.58
C ASN A 667 -10.61 15.24 2.24
N GLY A 668 -10.63 13.91 2.35
CA GLY A 668 -9.52 13.01 2.10
C GLY A 668 -8.48 13.01 3.23
N ALA A 669 -8.36 11.86 3.87
CA ALA A 669 -7.47 11.51 4.98
C ALA A 669 -6.15 12.28 5.08
N GLY A 670 -5.34 12.30 4.02
CA GLY A 670 -4.04 12.98 4.00
C GLY A 670 -4.14 14.50 4.17
N LEU A 671 -5.12 15.15 3.52
CA LEU A 671 -5.37 16.58 3.70
C LEU A 671 -5.93 16.87 5.10
N ALA A 672 -6.75 15.97 5.65
CA ALA A 672 -7.26 16.07 7.01
C ALA A 672 -6.14 15.96 8.05
N MET A 673 -5.25 14.97 7.90
CA MET A 673 -4.05 14.82 8.76
C MET A 673 -3.19 16.08 8.69
N ASN A 674 -2.85 16.52 7.48
CA ASN A 674 -1.98 17.66 7.27
C ASN A 674 -2.60 19.00 7.74
N THR A 675 -3.93 19.13 7.71
CA THR A 675 -4.64 20.27 8.32
C THR A 675 -4.54 20.27 9.84
N VAL A 676 -4.64 19.10 10.49
CA VAL A 676 -4.48 18.96 11.95
C VAL A 676 -3.01 19.22 12.36
N ASP A 677 -2.05 18.71 11.58
CA ASP A 677 -0.61 18.93 11.78
C ASP A 677 -0.29 20.43 11.82
N ALA A 678 -0.72 21.17 10.79
CA ALA A 678 -0.51 22.61 10.70
C ALA A 678 -1.18 23.40 11.84
N LEU A 679 -2.38 22.97 12.27
CA LEU A 679 -3.07 23.58 13.41
C LEU A 679 -2.33 23.40 14.74
N SER A 680 -1.26 22.59 14.81
CA SER A 680 -0.31 22.57 15.94
C SER A 680 -1.01 22.40 17.31
N GLY A 681 -1.91 21.42 17.41
CA GLY A 681 -2.68 21.14 18.64
C GLY A 681 -3.85 22.11 18.94
N HIS A 682 -4.18 23.05 18.04
CA HIS A 682 -5.38 23.88 18.19
C HIS A 682 -6.66 23.18 17.71
N ALA A 683 -6.56 22.04 17.01
CA ALA A 683 -7.70 21.27 16.53
C ALA A 683 -8.44 20.53 17.66
N THR A 684 -9.77 20.51 17.64
CA THR A 684 -10.61 19.66 18.53
C THR A 684 -10.78 18.25 18.00
N ASN A 685 -10.64 18.07 16.69
CA ASN A 685 -10.94 16.84 15.97
C ASN A 685 -10.10 16.72 14.70
N PHE A 686 -9.94 15.47 14.25
CA PHE A 686 -9.70 15.14 12.86
C PHE A 686 -11.05 14.80 12.22
N LEU A 687 -11.32 15.29 11.01
CA LEU A 687 -12.49 14.90 10.23
C LEU A 687 -12.11 14.76 8.76
N ASP A 688 -12.40 13.58 8.18
CA ASP A 688 -12.49 13.37 6.74
C ASP A 688 -13.96 13.17 6.35
N THR A 689 -14.49 14.01 5.45
CA THR A 689 -15.85 13.90 4.88
C THR A 689 -16.06 12.65 4.00
N GLY A 690 -15.01 11.86 3.77
CA GLY A 690 -14.95 10.77 2.81
C GLY A 690 -14.63 11.26 1.39
N GLY A 691 -14.34 10.32 0.48
CA GLY A 691 -13.90 10.58 -0.89
C GLY A 691 -14.89 11.35 -1.79
N LYS A 692 -16.10 11.66 -1.30
CA LYS A 692 -17.11 12.50 -1.97
C LYS A 692 -17.75 13.46 -0.97
N ALA A 693 -17.24 14.69 -0.94
CA ALA A 693 -17.69 15.78 -0.07
C ALA A 693 -19.03 16.39 -0.54
N THR A 694 -20.08 15.57 -0.62
CA THR A 694 -21.43 16.02 -1.01
C THR A 694 -21.95 17.13 -0.08
N SER A 695 -22.87 17.96 -0.56
CA SER A 695 -23.45 19.03 0.26
C SER A 695 -24.10 18.52 1.56
N GLU A 696 -24.65 17.30 1.55
CA GLU A 696 -25.20 16.64 2.74
C GLU A 696 -24.10 16.12 3.68
N THR A 697 -23.05 15.44 3.20
CA THR A 697 -21.95 14.99 4.06
C THR A 697 -21.14 16.16 4.64
N VAL A 698 -21.05 17.30 3.93
CA VAL A 698 -20.55 18.57 4.49
C VAL A 698 -21.46 19.07 5.61
N LYS A 699 -22.80 19.09 5.42
CA LYS A 699 -23.75 19.49 6.47
C LYS A 699 -23.68 18.61 7.71
N GLN A 700 -23.65 17.29 7.54
CA GLN A 700 -23.52 16.35 8.66
C GLN A 700 -22.17 16.49 9.37
N SER A 701 -21.10 16.86 8.65
CA SER A 701 -19.79 17.17 9.27
C SER A 701 -19.86 18.40 10.18
N PHE A 702 -20.61 19.44 9.80
CA PHE A 702 -20.88 20.58 10.71
C PHE A 702 -21.68 20.13 11.94
N SER A 703 -22.74 19.32 11.75
CA SER A 703 -23.56 18.77 12.83
C SER A 703 -22.73 17.99 13.87
N VAL A 704 -21.81 17.14 13.40
CA VAL A 704 -20.89 16.36 14.26
C VAL A 704 -19.88 17.26 14.99
N VAL A 705 -19.25 18.21 14.28
CA VAL A 705 -18.24 19.11 14.88
C VAL A 705 -18.85 20.03 15.94
N LEU A 706 -20.08 20.51 15.74
CA LEU A 706 -20.79 21.39 16.69
C LEU A 706 -21.22 20.69 17.99
N GLN A 707 -21.14 19.35 18.08
CA GLN A 707 -21.40 18.60 19.32
C GLN A 707 -20.25 18.72 20.34
N ASP A 708 -19.05 19.14 19.94
CA ASP A 708 -17.94 19.32 20.88
C ASP A 708 -17.94 20.74 21.48
N PRO A 709 -18.23 20.90 22.79
CA PRO A 709 -18.37 22.21 23.44
C PRO A 709 -17.04 22.99 23.55
N ARG A 710 -15.91 22.44 23.08
CA ARG A 710 -14.64 23.15 22.91
C ARG A 710 -14.58 23.97 21.62
N VAL A 711 -15.39 23.66 20.60
CA VAL A 711 -15.32 24.37 19.30
C VAL A 711 -15.70 25.83 19.49
N ARG A 712 -14.81 26.74 19.05
CA ARG A 712 -15.02 28.20 19.03
C ARG A 712 -14.97 28.76 17.61
N VAL A 713 -14.35 28.03 16.69
CA VAL A 713 -14.21 28.36 15.26
C VAL A 713 -14.22 27.05 14.49
N ILE A 714 -14.82 27.01 13.29
CA ILE A 714 -14.65 25.89 12.36
C ILE A 714 -13.70 26.32 11.24
N PHE A 715 -12.73 25.46 10.90
CA PHE A 715 -11.91 25.59 9.70
C PHE A 715 -12.32 24.52 8.69
N VAL A 716 -12.91 24.98 7.59
CA VAL A 716 -13.21 24.15 6.41
C VAL A 716 -12.03 24.29 5.44
N ASN A 717 -11.32 23.20 5.17
CA ASN A 717 -10.25 23.15 4.15
C ASN A 717 -10.56 22.01 3.20
N ILE A 718 -11.07 22.30 2.00
CA ILE A 718 -11.56 21.29 1.06
C ILE A 718 -10.93 21.47 -0.32
N PHE A 719 -10.32 20.40 -0.83
CA PHE A 719 -9.87 20.31 -2.21
C PHE A 719 -10.94 19.66 -3.08
N GLY A 720 -11.61 20.48 -3.89
CA GLY A 720 -12.61 20.10 -4.89
C GLY A 720 -12.00 19.39 -6.10
N GLY A 721 -11.52 18.17 -5.93
CA GLY A 721 -11.09 17.30 -7.02
C GLY A 721 -12.29 16.73 -7.78
N LEU A 722 -12.83 15.61 -7.27
CA LEU A 722 -14.04 14.95 -7.79
C LEU A 722 -15.35 15.69 -7.48
N THR A 723 -15.36 16.52 -6.43
CA THR A 723 -16.51 17.33 -6.05
C THR A 723 -16.21 18.77 -6.40
N LEU A 724 -17.16 19.46 -7.03
CA LEU A 724 -16.96 20.83 -7.51
C LEU A 724 -17.01 21.84 -6.37
N GLY A 725 -16.14 22.85 -6.38
CA GLY A 725 -16.03 23.88 -5.33
C GLY A 725 -17.34 24.62 -5.06
N ASP A 726 -18.18 24.81 -6.07
CA ASP A 726 -19.50 25.43 -5.95
C ASP A 726 -20.55 24.51 -5.29
N MET A 727 -20.43 23.18 -5.42
CA MET A 727 -21.25 22.22 -4.66
C MET A 727 -20.85 22.18 -3.17
N ILE A 728 -19.55 22.30 -2.89
CA ILE A 728 -19.00 22.39 -1.54
C ILE A 728 -19.49 23.68 -0.86
N ALA A 729 -19.38 24.82 -1.56
CA ALA A 729 -19.87 26.11 -1.07
C ALA A 729 -21.36 26.08 -0.74
N ARG A 730 -22.20 25.50 -1.61
CA ARG A 730 -23.63 25.32 -1.34
C ARG A 730 -23.91 24.41 -0.13
N GLY A 731 -23.06 23.42 0.15
CA GLY A 731 -23.14 22.61 1.38
C GLY A 731 -22.85 23.41 2.66
N ILE A 732 -21.82 24.26 2.64
CA ILE A 732 -21.50 25.16 3.76
C ILE A 732 -22.65 26.14 4.02
N ILE A 733 -23.18 26.75 2.96
CA ILE A 733 -24.31 27.70 3.04
C ILE A 733 -25.60 27.02 3.53
N MET A 734 -25.82 25.75 3.16
CA MET A 734 -26.92 24.94 3.67
C MET A 734 -26.77 24.65 5.16
N ALA A 735 -25.56 24.27 5.61
CA ALA A 735 -25.27 24.05 7.04
C ALA A 735 -25.55 25.31 7.88
N PHE A 736 -25.16 26.49 7.39
CA PHE A 736 -25.49 27.76 8.06
C PHE A 736 -26.99 28.02 8.20
N LYS A 737 -27.78 27.70 7.16
CA LYS A 737 -29.24 27.90 7.15
C LYS A 737 -30.00 26.89 8.01
N GLU A 738 -29.58 25.64 8.03
CA GLU A 738 -30.29 24.55 8.72
C GLU A 738 -29.83 24.34 10.16
N LEU A 739 -28.54 24.55 10.47
CA LEU A 739 -27.95 24.24 11.79
C LEU A 739 -27.73 25.47 12.68
N SER A 740 -28.11 26.67 12.24
CA SER A 740 -27.95 27.94 13.00
C SER A 740 -26.53 28.17 13.53
N VAL A 741 -25.53 27.98 12.67
CA VAL A 741 -24.10 27.98 13.03
C VAL A 741 -23.68 29.32 13.66
N SER A 742 -23.42 29.31 14.96
CA SER A 742 -23.12 30.51 15.77
C SER A 742 -21.63 30.84 15.90
N VAL A 743 -20.74 29.91 15.54
CA VAL A 743 -19.29 30.10 15.59
C VAL A 743 -18.76 30.66 14.27
N PRO A 744 -17.72 31.52 14.28
CA PRO A 744 -17.01 31.92 13.07
C PRO A 744 -16.51 30.73 12.26
N VAL A 745 -16.61 30.80 10.94
CA VAL A 745 -16.14 29.75 10.04
C VAL A 745 -15.15 30.31 9.03
N VAL A 746 -13.95 29.72 9.01
CA VAL A 746 -12.91 29.98 8.01
C VAL A 746 -13.04 28.94 6.90
N VAL A 747 -13.01 29.38 5.65
CA VAL A 747 -13.29 28.54 4.48
C VAL A 747 -12.16 28.66 3.46
N ARG A 748 -11.54 27.53 3.13
CA ARG A 748 -10.63 27.37 2.00
C ARG A 748 -11.19 26.31 1.06
N ILE A 749 -11.47 26.71 -0.17
CA ILE A 749 -11.93 25.84 -1.27
C ILE A 749 -10.92 25.99 -2.40
N ARG A 750 -10.31 24.88 -2.84
CA ARG A 750 -9.40 24.81 -4.00
C ARG A 750 -9.85 23.76 -5.01
N GLY A 751 -9.31 23.79 -6.23
CA GLY A 751 -9.54 22.78 -7.27
C GLY A 751 -10.59 23.17 -8.30
N THR A 752 -11.33 22.18 -8.80
CA THR A 752 -12.36 22.35 -9.83
C THR A 752 -13.46 23.28 -9.35
N ASN A 753 -13.79 24.32 -10.13
CA ASN A 753 -14.74 25.39 -9.78
C ASN A 753 -14.38 26.18 -8.49
N GLU A 754 -13.09 26.31 -8.13
CA GLU A 754 -12.68 27.05 -6.92
C GLU A 754 -13.20 28.50 -6.89
N MET A 755 -13.09 29.25 -8.01
CA MET A 755 -13.55 30.64 -8.09
C MET A 755 -15.07 30.80 -7.85
N GLU A 756 -15.89 29.91 -8.42
CA GLU A 756 -17.36 29.98 -8.24
C GLU A 756 -17.76 29.56 -6.82
N GLY A 757 -17.05 28.59 -6.23
CA GLY A 757 -17.21 28.24 -4.82
C GLY A 757 -16.87 29.41 -3.88
N GLN A 758 -15.72 30.06 -4.10
CA GLN A 758 -15.30 31.24 -3.34
C GLN A 758 -16.29 32.40 -3.48
N LYS A 759 -16.77 32.68 -4.70
CA LYS A 759 -17.79 33.70 -4.96
C LYS A 759 -19.08 33.43 -4.19
N LEU A 760 -19.61 32.20 -4.25
CA LEU A 760 -20.82 31.81 -3.51
C LEU A 760 -20.66 31.98 -1.99
N ILE A 761 -19.46 31.74 -1.45
CA ILE A 761 -19.14 31.97 -0.03
C ILE A 761 -19.16 33.48 0.28
N ALA A 762 -18.53 34.31 -0.55
CA ALA A 762 -18.48 35.76 -0.36
C ALA A 762 -19.86 36.45 -0.49
N GLU A 763 -20.68 36.00 -1.45
CA GLU A 763 -22.04 36.52 -1.69
C GLU A 763 -23.10 35.96 -0.71
N SER A 764 -22.71 35.06 0.20
CA SER A 764 -23.65 34.31 1.04
C SER A 764 -24.36 35.12 2.14
N GLY A 765 -23.79 36.25 2.57
CA GLY A 765 -24.26 37.06 3.70
C GLY A 765 -23.98 36.47 5.10
N PHE A 766 -23.31 35.32 5.20
CA PHE A 766 -22.94 34.69 6.46
C PHE A 766 -21.53 35.10 6.95
N PRO A 767 -21.19 34.93 8.25
CA PRO A 767 -19.87 35.23 8.81
C PRO A 767 -18.81 34.18 8.40
N LEU A 768 -18.55 34.10 7.09
CA LEU A 768 -17.61 33.20 6.44
C LEU A 768 -16.35 33.97 6.03
N TYR A 769 -15.18 33.52 6.49
CA TYR A 769 -13.89 34.09 6.10
C TYR A 769 -13.26 33.22 5.01
N SER A 770 -13.36 33.64 3.74
CA SER A 770 -12.80 32.89 2.61
C SER A 770 -11.33 33.22 2.35
N PHE A 771 -10.51 32.20 2.04
CA PHE A 771 -9.09 32.34 1.74
C PHE A 771 -8.65 31.45 0.56
N ASP A 772 -7.70 31.95 -0.21
CA ASP A 772 -6.97 31.20 -1.25
C ASP A 772 -5.80 30.40 -0.67
N ASP A 773 -5.00 31.06 0.17
CA ASP A 773 -3.83 30.46 0.81
C ASP A 773 -4.22 29.64 2.05
N PHE A 774 -3.40 28.64 2.36
CA PHE A 774 -3.59 27.77 3.52
C PHE A 774 -3.03 28.34 4.82
N GLU A 775 -1.85 28.98 4.78
CA GLU A 775 -1.21 29.51 5.98
C GLU A 775 -2.01 30.69 6.52
N GLU A 776 -2.51 31.56 5.64
CA GLU A 776 -3.45 32.64 6.00
C GLU A 776 -4.74 32.09 6.64
N ALA A 777 -5.35 31.06 6.06
CA ALA A 777 -6.58 30.45 6.56
C ALA A 777 -6.37 29.78 7.93
N ALA A 778 -5.32 28.97 8.08
CA ALA A 778 -4.99 28.29 9.33
C ALA A 778 -4.61 29.31 10.42
N ALA A 779 -3.83 30.34 10.10
CA ALA A 779 -3.52 31.44 11.01
C ALA A 779 -4.80 32.18 11.44
N LYS A 780 -5.76 32.42 10.53
CA LYS A 780 -7.03 33.08 10.86
C LYS A 780 -7.90 32.24 11.79
N ALA A 781 -7.98 30.93 11.57
CA ALA A 781 -8.71 30.02 12.46
C ALA A 781 -8.10 30.00 13.88
N ILE A 782 -6.77 30.02 13.97
CA ILE A 782 -6.02 30.12 15.23
C ILE A 782 -6.23 31.49 15.90
N GLU A 783 -6.22 32.60 15.15
CA GLU A 783 -6.47 33.96 15.67
C GLU A 783 -7.87 34.08 16.29
N LEU A 784 -8.90 33.70 15.54
CA LEU A 784 -10.30 33.79 15.96
C LEU A 784 -10.55 32.90 17.20
N SER A 785 -10.00 31.68 17.23
CA SER A 785 -10.19 30.76 18.36
C SER A 785 -9.46 31.18 19.64
N LYS A 786 -8.45 32.06 19.55
CA LYS A 786 -7.79 32.69 20.71
C LYS A 786 -8.56 33.90 21.23
N LYS A 787 -9.15 34.71 20.36
CA LYS A 787 -10.02 35.84 20.76
C LYS A 787 -11.24 35.34 21.55
N LEU A 788 -11.85 34.24 21.12
CA LEU A 788 -12.98 33.57 21.79
C LEU A 788 -12.57 32.67 22.98
N LYS A 789 -11.38 32.86 23.56
CA LYS A 789 -10.95 32.37 24.88
C LYS A 789 -10.75 33.49 25.91
N LEU A 790 -10.90 34.75 25.50
CA LEU A 790 -10.66 35.95 26.33
C LEU A 790 -11.94 36.79 26.53
N ALA A 791 -13.06 36.33 25.97
CA ALA A 791 -14.43 36.81 26.17
C ALA A 791 -15.29 35.59 26.54
#